data_AF-A0A7Y4Z4S6-F1
#
_entry.id   AF-A0A7Y4Z4S6-F1
#
_cell.length_a   1.000
_cell.length_b   1.000
_cell.length_c   1.000
_cell.angle_alpha   90.00
_cell.angle_beta   90.00
_cell.angle_gamma   90.00
#
_symmetry.space_group_name_H-M   'P 1'
#
loop_
_entity.id
_entity.type
_entity.pdbx_description
1 polymer ?
#
loop_
_entity_poly.entity_id
_entity_poly.type
_entity_poly.pdbx_seq_one_letter_code
_entity_poly.pdbx_strand_id
1 'polypeptide(L)'
;MTQKPVANPEDFYKLLAQSKERLKELAAINQAIAIIKEGKSIQDTLHQLCLILPDAWQFPEHTIVRIKYGQYEFQSSGFKETPWCQKQDFETIDGGFGFIEVYYTQEFPTEFEGPFLKEERDLINNITNILTGYLNSIKGKDIIREVKVIQKRKPEGDTTTSKRLLQKFINQHNADRDIYHDLMPFKVKEILLISTLYDAYSIEKEDRLTDNILGEYSKLSLSTVPRITGVSNLDEALEKLDEKYFNMIIIMMGADTQTPLEMSKKIKSEYNYIPLYLLVNNSVIVNEMEKNPVTISSIDRVFVWNGEPKVFFTMIKLLEDRVNIENDTRIALTRVILLVEDSPKYYSRYLPLLYSSVLEQTKRIIEDVSTDDLYKVLRIRIRPKIILAGTYEEAIELFTRYKNYMLCLISDVKFYKNNILDENAGVQLVTHVRKELPNLPIIIQSYEQDKEEMAFKLKAAFLNKNSEILMQEIKNFLSNFLGFGDFVFRDSLGNPLTIASTMEEFERALRIIPDESLLYHSQKNHFSMWLAARGEIQVARIIHPSTIEDFTNSEELREYLLNTLKKYRQEKRRGKIVGFDTAWEVDESNIVSLAEGSFGGKGRGLSFINTLIYTFDISQYTPNINLRTPRTSIIGTSEYEGFMMRNGLYEKVFASSSYVEIQKHFLEGELSDQLKIRLDRLLQIYHRPLAVRSSGLLEDSIMQPFAGIFETYIVPNNHPDKHIRLKQAMDAIKLVYASVFSDTARGYIKAINYKIEDERMAVIIQEVVGNTYGNYYYPHISGVAQSYNYYPFGHIQPEDGFANMAVGLGKYVVEGERSYRFCPKYPTIINYSNADLIKNSQVEFFAVDLSKHNLNLLEGEEAGLARLHMYESEQHGTLKHCVSVFNPENNSLTPGLGQSGPRVVNFANILKYNYVPLAQSIQVLLDVVKEALGAACEIEFAVDLNRDTNYKSSFFLLQIKPMLGNTQEYKVNLDSIDMSKVILMSMNGMGNGYINTISDIVYIKRESFDKSMTPDMAIEVNSINNKLIEQNRRYILIGPGRWGSRDRWIGIPVTWPQISQAKIIVETSFEDFPLDASYGSHFFHNVISMNVGYCSVQDGDTKTKIAWDVLNSMPSVNETKFFRHVQLPKPLVVRMDGRQRLIVASIE
;
A
#
# COMPACT_ATOMS: atom_id res chain seq x y z
N MET A 1 -42.68 46.96 -19.30
CA MET A 1 -41.71 47.57 -20.24
C MET A 1 -40.43 47.83 -19.48
N THR A 2 -39.43 46.97 -19.66
CA THR A 2 -38.02 47.23 -19.38
C THR A 2 -37.24 46.37 -20.37
N GLN A 3 -36.79 47.00 -21.46
CA GLN A 3 -35.98 46.35 -22.49
C GLN A 3 -34.65 45.90 -21.89
N LYS A 4 -34.34 44.61 -21.99
CA LYS A 4 -32.98 44.10 -21.78
C LYS A 4 -32.07 44.64 -22.89
N PRO A 5 -30.81 44.98 -22.60
CA PRO A 5 -29.89 45.49 -23.61
C PRO A 5 -29.61 44.38 -24.62
N VAL A 6 -29.77 44.72 -25.90
CA VAL A 6 -29.34 43.88 -27.03
C VAL A 6 -27.82 43.74 -26.94
N ALA A 7 -27.32 42.49 -26.96
CA ALA A 7 -25.89 42.21 -27.01
C ALA A 7 -25.26 42.95 -28.20
N ASN A 8 -24.16 43.66 -27.96
CA ASN A 8 -23.45 44.39 -29.01
C ASN A 8 -23.04 43.39 -30.11
N PRO A 9 -23.48 43.57 -31.38
CA PRO A 9 -23.17 42.64 -32.47
C PRO A 9 -21.67 42.38 -32.62
N GLU A 10 -20.83 43.39 -32.35
CA GLU A 10 -19.37 43.27 -32.41
C GLU A 10 -18.80 42.28 -31.39
N ASP A 11 -19.33 42.21 -30.17
CA ASP A 11 -18.89 41.26 -29.15
C ASP A 11 -19.27 39.82 -29.52
N PHE A 12 -20.44 39.63 -30.15
CA PHE A 12 -20.87 38.34 -30.68
C PHE A 12 -19.95 37.86 -31.81
N TYR A 13 -19.64 38.72 -32.79
CA TYR A 13 -18.73 38.37 -33.88
C TYR A 13 -17.30 38.12 -33.39
N LYS A 14 -16.84 38.83 -32.35
CA LYS A 14 -15.53 38.61 -31.73
C LYS A 14 -15.45 37.28 -30.99
N LEU A 15 -16.49 36.92 -30.23
CA LEU A 15 -16.61 35.61 -29.59
C LEU A 15 -16.70 34.47 -30.60
N LEU A 16 -17.42 34.68 -31.71
CA LEU A 16 -17.57 33.68 -32.76
C LEU A 16 -16.25 33.46 -33.53
N ALA A 17 -15.47 34.52 -33.76
CA ALA A 17 -14.12 34.43 -34.31
C ALA A 17 -13.15 33.71 -33.36
N GLN A 18 -13.17 34.04 -32.06
CA GLN A 18 -12.34 33.36 -31.04
C GLN A 18 -12.71 31.87 -30.91
N SER A 19 -14.00 31.53 -30.95
CA SER A 19 -14.47 30.15 -30.95
C SER A 19 -13.97 29.37 -32.18
N LYS A 20 -14.01 30.00 -33.35
CA LYS A 20 -13.54 29.40 -34.61
C LYS A 20 -12.03 29.12 -34.61
N GLU A 21 -11.22 30.05 -34.12
CA GLU A 21 -9.76 29.84 -34.00
C GLU A 21 -9.43 28.77 -32.94
N ARG A 22 -10.20 28.72 -31.84
CA ARG A 22 -10.05 27.65 -30.83
C ARG A 22 -10.41 26.27 -31.36
N LEU A 23 -11.41 26.17 -32.24
CA LEU A 23 -11.78 24.91 -32.90
C LEU A 23 -10.68 24.44 -33.87
N LYS A 24 -10.06 25.35 -34.64
CA LYS A 24 -8.91 25.02 -35.49
C LYS A 24 -7.72 24.49 -34.68
N GLU A 25 -7.40 25.15 -33.56
CA GLU A 25 -6.33 24.70 -32.65
C GLU A 25 -6.59 23.28 -32.14
N LEU A 26 -7.81 23.00 -31.67
CA LEU A 26 -8.19 21.67 -31.17
C LEU A 26 -8.20 20.61 -32.28
N ALA A 27 -8.64 20.97 -33.49
CA ALA A 27 -8.63 20.07 -34.64
C ALA A 27 -7.19 19.67 -35.02
N ALA A 28 -6.27 20.63 -35.08
CA ALA A 28 -4.86 20.36 -35.38
C ALA A 28 -4.18 19.50 -34.30
N ILE A 29 -4.44 19.78 -33.01
CA ILE A 29 -3.94 18.95 -31.91
C ILE A 29 -4.42 17.50 -32.04
N ASN A 30 -5.71 17.30 -32.33
CA ASN A 30 -6.28 15.97 -32.47
C ASN A 30 -5.76 15.23 -33.71
N GLN A 31 -5.61 15.92 -34.84
CA GLN A 31 -5.00 15.35 -36.05
C GLN A 31 -3.54 14.95 -35.80
N ALA A 32 -2.77 15.79 -35.12
CA ALA A 32 -1.39 15.47 -34.75
C ALA A 32 -1.32 14.23 -33.84
N ILE A 33 -2.22 14.12 -32.86
CA ILE A 33 -2.34 12.92 -32.01
C ILE A 33 -2.76 11.69 -32.83
N ALA A 34 -3.65 11.83 -33.80
CA ALA A 34 -4.09 10.74 -34.67
C ALA A 34 -2.93 10.22 -35.54
N ILE A 35 -2.21 11.11 -36.24
CA ILE A 35 -1.02 10.78 -37.03
C ILE A 35 0.03 10.04 -36.18
N ILE A 36 0.24 10.50 -34.94
CA ILE A 36 1.15 9.87 -33.98
C ILE A 36 0.66 8.48 -33.54
N LYS A 37 -0.65 8.29 -33.36
CA LYS A 37 -1.26 7.02 -32.95
C LYS A 37 -1.28 5.95 -34.05
N GLU A 38 -1.15 6.33 -35.32
CA GLU A 38 -1.05 5.39 -36.43
C GLU A 38 0.23 4.52 -36.37
N GLY A 39 1.22 4.90 -35.56
CA GLY A 39 2.41 4.07 -35.31
C GLY A 39 3.35 3.92 -36.50
N LYS A 40 3.29 4.87 -37.45
CA LYS A 40 4.19 4.97 -38.61
C LYS A 40 5.63 5.31 -38.20
N SER A 41 6.56 5.27 -39.18
CA SER A 41 7.95 5.62 -38.94
C SER A 41 8.09 7.09 -38.52
N ILE A 42 9.16 7.43 -37.78
CA ILE A 42 9.44 8.82 -37.37
C ILE A 42 9.46 9.76 -38.60
N GLN A 43 10.01 9.29 -39.72
CA GLN A 43 10.07 10.05 -40.97
C GLN A 43 8.67 10.35 -41.51
N ASP A 44 7.82 9.33 -41.60
CA ASP A 44 6.45 9.48 -42.12
C ASP A 44 5.60 10.37 -41.20
N THR A 45 5.72 10.19 -39.87
CA THR A 45 4.98 11.00 -38.90
C THR A 45 5.39 12.46 -38.96
N LEU A 46 6.70 12.77 -39.01
CA LEU A 46 7.19 14.14 -39.13
C LEU A 46 6.77 14.77 -40.47
N HIS A 47 6.80 14.00 -41.56
CA HIS A 47 6.35 14.47 -42.87
C HIS A 47 4.85 14.79 -42.87
N GLN A 48 4.01 13.90 -42.34
CA GLN A 48 2.56 14.12 -42.27
C GLN A 48 2.20 15.30 -41.37
N LEU A 49 2.87 15.47 -40.22
CA LEU A 49 2.72 16.65 -39.38
C LEU A 49 3.09 17.93 -40.14
N CYS A 50 4.18 17.91 -40.90
CA CYS A 50 4.60 19.06 -41.70
C CYS A 50 3.59 19.46 -42.80
N LEU A 51 2.78 18.51 -43.29
CA LEU A 51 1.76 18.76 -44.31
C LEU A 51 0.46 19.34 -43.74
N ILE A 52 0.07 18.96 -42.52
CA ILE A 52 -1.21 19.39 -41.93
C ILE A 52 -1.14 20.70 -41.14
N LEU A 53 0.05 21.06 -40.64
CA LEU A 53 0.19 22.23 -39.78
C LEU A 53 -0.12 23.57 -40.46
N PRO A 54 0.17 23.81 -41.76
CA PRO A 54 -0.21 25.06 -42.42
C PRO A 54 -1.70 25.42 -42.27
N ASP A 55 -2.59 24.43 -42.33
CA ASP A 55 -4.05 24.59 -42.25
C ASP A 55 -4.55 25.10 -40.90
N ALA A 56 -3.70 25.04 -39.87
CA ALA A 56 -4.06 25.38 -38.51
C ALA A 56 -3.77 26.84 -38.11
N TRP A 57 -3.05 27.57 -38.97
CA TRP A 57 -2.76 29.00 -38.76
C TRP A 57 -3.85 29.89 -39.38
N GLN A 58 -3.89 31.17 -38.99
CA GLN A 58 -4.90 32.15 -39.37
C GLN A 58 -4.92 32.39 -40.88
N PHE A 59 -3.76 32.33 -41.53
CA PHE A 59 -3.61 32.50 -42.98
C PHE A 59 -3.02 31.25 -43.67
N PRO A 60 -3.75 30.11 -43.74
CA PRO A 60 -3.21 28.84 -44.25
C PRO A 60 -2.53 28.90 -45.61
N GLU A 61 -3.11 29.63 -46.56
CA GLU A 61 -2.59 29.79 -47.93
C GLU A 61 -1.22 30.50 -47.96
N HIS A 62 -0.86 31.18 -46.88
CA HIS A 62 0.40 31.88 -46.71
C HIS A 62 1.29 31.28 -45.63
N THR A 63 0.88 30.19 -44.99
CA THR A 63 1.63 29.49 -43.94
C THR A 63 2.52 28.42 -44.56
N ILE A 64 3.78 28.39 -44.16
CA ILE A 64 4.72 27.32 -44.52
C ILE A 64 5.44 26.84 -43.27
N VAL A 65 5.67 25.53 -43.19
CA VAL A 65 6.15 24.86 -41.98
C VAL A 65 7.42 24.09 -42.29
N ARG A 66 8.37 24.11 -41.34
CA ARG A 66 9.57 23.28 -41.32
C ARG A 66 9.64 22.54 -40.00
N ILE A 67 9.84 21.22 -40.05
CA ILE A 67 10.09 20.38 -38.88
C ILE A 67 11.44 19.69 -39.03
N LYS A 68 12.29 19.80 -38.01
CA LYS A 68 13.59 19.13 -37.96
C LYS A 68 13.76 18.32 -36.69
N TYR A 69 14.31 17.12 -36.81
CA TYR A 69 14.69 16.28 -35.66
C TYR A 69 15.90 15.40 -36.04
N GLY A 70 17.05 15.65 -35.41
CA GLY A 70 18.32 15.00 -35.78
C GLY A 70 18.67 15.22 -37.25
N GLN A 71 18.79 14.13 -38.00
CA GLN A 71 19.08 14.13 -39.45
C GLN A 71 17.84 14.28 -40.35
N TYR A 72 16.63 14.25 -39.77
CA TYR A 72 15.39 14.34 -40.53
C TYR A 72 14.91 15.79 -40.58
N GLU A 73 14.64 16.28 -41.78
CA GLU A 73 14.12 17.62 -42.03
C GLU A 73 13.01 17.54 -43.08
N PHE A 74 11.85 18.10 -42.76
CA PHE A 74 10.67 18.14 -43.62
C PHE A 74 10.18 19.57 -43.74
N GLN A 75 9.72 19.92 -44.94
CA GLN A 75 9.24 21.25 -45.29
C GLN A 75 7.92 21.13 -46.07
N SER A 76 7.00 22.06 -45.85
CA SER A 76 5.79 22.19 -46.65
C SER A 76 6.11 22.68 -48.07
N SER A 77 5.18 22.52 -49.01
CA SER A 77 5.35 22.98 -50.40
C SER A 77 5.58 24.49 -50.46
N GLY A 78 6.52 24.93 -51.33
CA GLY A 78 6.79 26.36 -51.54
C GLY A 78 7.58 27.05 -50.41
N PHE A 79 8.31 26.30 -49.58
CA PHE A 79 9.04 26.83 -48.43
C PHE A 79 10.05 27.93 -48.81
N LYS A 80 9.97 29.05 -48.07
CA LYS A 80 10.89 30.19 -48.15
C LYS A 80 10.99 30.86 -46.79
N GLU A 81 12.21 31.05 -46.28
CA GLU A 81 12.40 31.78 -45.04
C GLU A 81 12.03 33.25 -45.22
N THR A 82 11.19 33.77 -44.31
CA THR A 82 10.78 35.17 -44.24
C THR A 82 11.07 35.73 -42.86
N PRO A 83 11.05 37.07 -42.68
CA PRO A 83 11.21 37.68 -41.36
C PRO A 83 10.07 37.35 -40.38
N TRP A 84 8.94 36.83 -40.87
CA TRP A 84 7.74 36.53 -40.07
C TRP A 84 7.72 35.04 -39.70
N CYS A 85 8.41 34.69 -38.61
CA CYS A 85 8.62 33.31 -38.19
C CYS A 85 8.23 33.10 -36.72
N GLN A 86 7.55 31.98 -36.42
CA GLN A 86 7.47 31.37 -35.10
C GLN A 86 8.36 30.13 -35.06
N LYS A 87 9.11 29.97 -33.97
CA LYS A 87 9.97 28.81 -33.75
C LYS A 87 9.72 28.22 -32.37
N GLN A 88 9.71 26.90 -32.28
CA GLN A 88 9.68 26.16 -31.03
C GLN A 88 10.66 24.99 -31.06
N ASP A 89 11.64 25.03 -30.16
CA ASP A 89 12.66 23.99 -30.01
C ASP A 89 12.20 22.89 -29.04
N PHE A 90 12.75 21.69 -29.20
CA PHE A 90 12.55 20.55 -28.29
C PHE A 90 13.75 19.60 -28.23
N GLU A 91 13.83 18.84 -27.14
CA GLU A 91 14.87 17.85 -26.89
C GLU A 91 14.26 16.52 -26.41
N THR A 92 14.77 15.39 -26.92
CA THR A 92 14.33 14.04 -26.56
C THR A 92 15.18 13.42 -25.43
N ILE A 93 14.67 12.37 -24.79
CA ILE A 93 15.29 11.68 -23.64
C ILE A 93 16.68 11.07 -23.91
N ASP A 94 17.06 10.93 -25.18
CA ASP A 94 18.37 10.47 -25.65
C ASP A 94 19.30 11.63 -26.08
N GLY A 95 18.93 12.88 -25.81
CA GLY A 95 19.69 14.08 -26.19
C GLY A 95 19.53 14.48 -27.66
N GLY A 96 18.51 13.96 -28.33
CA GLY A 96 18.17 14.34 -29.71
C GLY A 96 17.50 15.71 -29.77
N PHE A 97 18.06 16.62 -30.55
CA PHE A 97 17.53 17.98 -30.72
C PHE A 97 16.63 18.09 -31.96
N GLY A 98 15.55 18.87 -31.85
CA GLY A 98 14.65 19.20 -32.94
C GLY A 98 13.93 20.53 -32.76
N PHE A 99 13.23 20.98 -33.81
CA PHE A 99 12.42 22.18 -33.79
C PHE A 99 11.28 22.14 -34.79
N ILE A 100 10.24 22.94 -34.52
CA ILE A 100 9.18 23.29 -35.45
C ILE A 100 9.28 24.79 -35.73
N GLU A 101 9.24 25.16 -37.00
CA GLU A 101 9.20 26.53 -37.46
C GLU A 101 8.04 26.76 -38.40
N VAL A 102 7.37 27.90 -38.25
CA VAL A 102 6.23 28.31 -39.06
C VAL A 102 6.49 29.73 -39.57
N TYR A 103 6.37 29.94 -40.87
CA TYR A 103 6.57 31.24 -41.50
C TYR A 103 5.31 31.68 -42.23
N TYR A 104 5.05 32.98 -42.25
CA TYR A 104 4.17 33.59 -43.24
C TYR A 104 4.95 34.06 -44.46
N THR A 105 4.42 33.82 -45.66
CA THR A 105 5.09 34.14 -46.93
C THR A 105 5.09 35.64 -47.29
N GLN A 106 4.29 36.44 -46.59
CA GLN A 106 4.14 37.89 -46.79
C GLN A 106 3.85 38.61 -45.46
N GLU A 107 3.86 39.94 -45.48
CA GLU A 107 3.57 40.77 -44.31
C GLU A 107 2.08 40.77 -43.98
N PHE A 108 1.75 40.60 -42.71
CA PHE A 108 0.41 40.72 -42.16
C PHE A 108 0.41 41.69 -40.96
N PRO A 109 -0.76 42.20 -40.53
CA PRO A 109 -0.87 43.07 -39.36
C PRO A 109 -0.22 42.45 -38.13
N THR A 110 0.45 43.26 -37.31
CA THR A 110 1.10 42.80 -36.09
C THR A 110 0.06 42.47 -35.02
N GLU A 111 0.16 41.26 -34.46
CA GLU A 111 -0.70 40.70 -33.43
C GLU A 111 0.15 40.39 -32.16
N PHE A 112 0.14 39.15 -31.66
CA PHE A 112 0.79 38.77 -30.40
C PHE A 112 2.32 38.62 -30.55
N GLU A 113 2.76 37.98 -31.63
CA GLU A 113 4.18 37.76 -31.89
C GLU A 113 4.49 37.98 -33.37
N GLY A 114 4.84 39.21 -33.73
CA GLY A 114 4.81 39.59 -35.14
C GLY A 114 3.36 39.44 -35.66
N PRO A 115 3.13 38.85 -36.84
CA PRO A 115 1.78 38.66 -37.39
C PRO A 115 0.96 37.50 -36.79
N PHE A 116 1.48 36.79 -35.79
CA PHE A 116 0.86 35.58 -35.26
C PHE A 116 0.00 35.85 -34.02
N LEU A 117 -1.11 35.12 -33.89
CA LEU A 117 -2.01 35.15 -32.73
C LEU A 117 -1.41 34.44 -31.52
N LYS A 118 -1.99 34.72 -30.35
CA LYS A 118 -1.61 34.04 -29.10
C LYS A 118 -1.98 32.55 -29.15
N GLU A 119 -3.12 32.23 -29.72
CA GLU A 119 -3.63 30.87 -29.94
C GLU A 119 -2.68 30.05 -30.82
N GLU A 120 -2.06 30.66 -31.84
CA GLU A 120 -1.07 30.00 -32.70
C GLU A 120 0.24 29.71 -31.98
N ARG A 121 0.66 30.59 -31.07
CA ARG A 121 1.81 30.33 -30.18
C ARG A 121 1.51 29.19 -29.20
N ASP A 122 0.31 29.15 -28.64
CA ASP A 122 -0.10 28.03 -27.79
C ASP A 122 -0.19 26.72 -28.59
N LEU A 123 -0.63 26.78 -29.85
CA LEU A 123 -0.69 25.65 -30.76
C LEU A 123 0.70 25.05 -31.04
N ILE A 124 1.68 25.85 -31.47
CA ILE A 124 3.03 25.34 -31.78
C ILE A 124 3.68 24.70 -30.55
N ASN A 125 3.43 25.23 -29.35
CA ASN A 125 3.88 24.66 -28.08
C ASN A 125 3.22 23.28 -27.82
N ASN A 126 1.90 23.19 -27.99
CA ASN A 126 1.15 21.96 -27.77
C ASN A 126 1.57 20.85 -28.75
N ILE A 127 1.68 21.18 -30.03
CA ILE A 127 2.15 20.24 -31.06
C ILE A 127 3.57 19.78 -30.77
N THR A 128 4.46 20.69 -30.36
CA THR A 128 5.83 20.34 -30.01
C THR A 128 5.89 19.41 -28.80
N ASN A 129 5.08 19.63 -27.77
CA ASN A 129 5.00 18.74 -26.60
C ASN A 129 4.47 17.35 -26.95
N ILE A 130 3.45 17.27 -27.81
CA ILE A 130 2.89 16.01 -28.29
C ILE A 130 3.92 15.24 -29.11
N LEU A 131 4.62 15.92 -30.03
CA LEU A 131 5.69 15.34 -30.84
C LEU A 131 6.85 14.84 -29.96
N THR A 132 7.27 15.64 -28.98
CA THR A 132 8.33 15.26 -28.03
C THR A 132 7.94 14.03 -27.22
N GLY A 133 6.69 13.97 -26.73
CA GLY A 133 6.15 12.81 -26.03
C GLY A 133 6.15 11.54 -26.90
N TYR A 134 5.76 11.66 -28.16
CA TYR A 134 5.82 10.56 -29.13
C TYR A 134 7.25 10.08 -29.39
N LEU A 135 8.18 10.99 -29.71
CA LEU A 135 9.58 10.65 -29.96
C LEU A 135 10.22 9.99 -28.73
N ASN A 136 9.93 10.50 -27.53
CA ASN A 136 10.36 9.90 -26.28
C ASN A 136 9.74 8.52 -26.02
N SER A 137 8.51 8.28 -26.46
CA SER A 137 7.86 6.97 -26.34
C SER A 137 8.49 5.92 -27.28
N ILE A 138 8.92 6.32 -28.48
CA ILE A 138 9.63 5.44 -29.42
C ILE A 138 11.04 5.16 -28.93
N LYS A 139 11.80 6.22 -28.60
CA LYS A 139 13.15 6.08 -28.06
C LYS A 139 13.15 5.31 -26.74
N GLY A 140 12.11 5.49 -25.92
CA GLY A 140 11.89 4.69 -24.71
C GLY A 140 11.71 3.21 -25.01
N LYS A 141 11.03 2.82 -26.09
CA LYS A 141 10.89 1.40 -26.50
C LYS A 141 12.20 0.81 -27.01
N ASP A 142 13.00 1.57 -27.74
CA ASP A 142 14.32 1.12 -28.25
C ASP A 142 15.33 1.00 -27.11
N ILE A 143 15.33 1.97 -26.18
CA ILE A 143 16.10 1.90 -24.93
C ILE A 143 15.65 0.71 -24.09
N ILE A 144 14.34 0.43 -23.96
CA ILE A 144 13.84 -0.76 -23.24
C ILE A 144 14.19 -2.09 -23.94
N ARG A 145 14.32 -2.11 -25.27
CA ARG A 145 14.78 -3.29 -26.04
C ARG A 145 16.27 -3.56 -25.86
N GLU A 146 17.12 -2.53 -25.82
CA GLU A 146 18.56 -2.68 -25.54
C GLU A 146 18.85 -2.92 -24.04
N VAL A 147 18.03 -2.37 -23.14
CA VAL A 147 18.15 -2.49 -21.66
C VAL A 147 17.71 -3.86 -21.10
N LYS A 148 17.37 -4.85 -21.95
CA LYS A 148 17.41 -6.27 -21.51
C LYS A 148 18.83 -6.71 -21.12
N VAL A 149 19.87 -5.92 -21.46
CA VAL A 149 21.21 -6.02 -20.90
C VAL A 149 21.66 -4.63 -20.45
N ILE A 150 21.53 -4.33 -19.15
CA ILE A 150 22.16 -3.26 -18.33
C ILE A 150 21.14 -2.53 -17.43
N GLN A 151 21.57 -2.30 -16.19
CA GLN A 151 20.81 -1.91 -15.01
C GLN A 151 19.96 -0.63 -15.14
N LYS A 152 18.80 -0.64 -14.47
CA LYS A 152 17.95 0.53 -14.22
C LYS A 152 18.78 1.75 -13.81
N ARG A 153 18.59 2.88 -14.50
CA ARG A 153 19.06 4.21 -14.07
C ARG A 153 18.59 4.48 -12.63
N LYS A 154 19.52 4.45 -11.67
CA LYS A 154 19.34 5.08 -10.37
C LYS A 154 19.34 6.59 -10.58
N PRO A 155 18.47 7.36 -9.92
CA PRO A 155 18.61 8.81 -9.86
C PRO A 155 19.99 9.12 -9.26
N GLU A 156 20.81 9.89 -9.96
CA GLU A 156 22.02 10.46 -9.36
C GLU A 156 21.60 11.53 -8.36
N GLY A 157 21.94 11.29 -7.09
CA GLY A 157 21.50 12.08 -5.94
C GLY A 157 21.15 11.19 -4.76
N ASP A 158 22.16 10.51 -4.21
CA ASP A 158 22.03 9.70 -3.01
C ASP A 158 21.70 10.60 -1.80
N THR A 159 20.52 10.38 -1.18
CA THR A 159 20.27 10.43 0.28
C THR A 159 18.80 10.27 0.70
N THR A 160 17.80 10.23 -0.20
CA THR A 160 16.40 9.95 0.21
C THR A 160 15.66 9.00 -0.74
N THR A 161 16.01 7.71 -0.71
CA THR A 161 15.26 6.60 -1.36
C THR A 161 14.01 6.16 -0.58
N SER A 162 13.85 6.64 0.64
CA SER A 162 12.70 6.43 1.54
C SER A 162 11.40 7.10 1.06
N LYS A 163 11.49 8.16 0.25
CA LYS A 163 10.36 8.97 -0.25
C LYS A 163 9.33 8.26 -1.15
N ARG A 164 9.49 6.95 -1.40
CA ARG A 164 8.58 6.15 -2.24
C ARG A 164 7.94 4.98 -1.48
N LEU A 165 8.08 4.86 -0.16
CA LEU A 165 7.48 3.77 0.61
C LEU A 165 5.95 3.74 0.46
N LEU A 166 5.28 4.90 0.59
CA LEU A 166 3.83 5.01 0.38
C LEU A 166 3.42 4.61 -1.05
N GLN A 167 4.14 5.10 -2.06
CA GLN A 167 3.84 4.74 -3.46
C GLN A 167 4.03 3.24 -3.71
N LYS A 168 5.09 2.64 -3.17
CA LYS A 168 5.32 1.18 -3.24
C LYS A 168 4.20 0.42 -2.54
N PHE A 169 3.71 0.91 -1.39
CA PHE A 169 2.63 0.28 -0.62
C PHE A 169 1.35 0.22 -1.44
N ILE A 170 0.94 1.38 -1.97
CA ILE A 170 -0.26 1.53 -2.79
C ILE A 170 -0.14 0.66 -4.04
N ASN A 171 0.98 0.74 -4.77
CA ASN A 171 1.17 -0.03 -5.99
C ASN A 171 1.20 -1.54 -5.76
N GLN A 172 1.73 -2.03 -4.64
CA GLN A 172 1.73 -3.47 -4.34
C GLN A 172 0.36 -3.98 -3.86
N HIS A 173 -0.37 -3.20 -3.05
CA HIS A 173 -1.74 -3.55 -2.66
C HIS A 173 -2.72 -3.46 -3.83
N ASN A 174 -2.44 -2.57 -4.77
CA ASN A 174 -3.27 -2.37 -5.95
C ASN A 174 -2.73 -3.06 -7.20
N ALA A 175 -1.61 -3.79 -7.19
CA ALA A 175 -1.02 -4.31 -8.43
C ALA A 175 -2.00 -5.15 -9.28
N ASP A 176 -2.81 -6.00 -8.64
CA ASP A 176 -3.88 -6.72 -9.32
C ASP A 176 -5.06 -5.82 -9.66
N ARG A 177 -5.39 -4.86 -8.77
CA ARG A 177 -6.46 -3.85 -8.98
C ARG A 177 -6.19 -2.97 -10.19
N ASP A 178 -4.97 -2.45 -10.30
CA ASP A 178 -4.47 -1.57 -11.34
C ASP A 178 -4.53 -2.27 -12.69
N ILE A 179 -4.19 -3.56 -12.76
CA ILE A 179 -4.37 -4.36 -13.97
C ILE A 179 -5.84 -4.33 -14.43
N TYR A 180 -6.81 -4.48 -13.53
CA TYR A 180 -8.23 -4.38 -13.92
C TYR A 180 -8.65 -2.95 -14.29
N HIS A 181 -8.06 -1.94 -13.67
CA HIS A 181 -8.28 -0.54 -14.04
C HIS A 181 -7.79 -0.26 -15.46
N ASP A 182 -6.68 -0.86 -15.85
CA ASP A 182 -6.07 -0.76 -17.16
C ASP A 182 -6.79 -1.58 -18.25
N LEU A 183 -7.78 -2.41 -17.89
CA LEU A 183 -8.62 -3.13 -18.85
C LEU A 183 -9.81 -2.29 -19.31
N MET A 184 -10.13 -2.43 -20.59
CA MET A 184 -11.17 -1.65 -21.29
C MET A 184 -11.05 -0.13 -21.09
N PRO A 185 -9.87 0.48 -21.35
CA PRO A 185 -9.66 1.92 -21.16
C PRO A 185 -10.59 2.78 -22.03
N PHE A 186 -10.93 2.30 -23.23
CA PHE A 186 -11.94 2.95 -24.07
C PHE A 186 -13.36 2.51 -23.68
N LYS A 187 -14.22 3.50 -23.43
CA LYS A 187 -15.65 3.33 -23.17
C LYS A 187 -16.44 4.30 -24.04
N VAL A 188 -17.54 3.82 -24.60
CA VAL A 188 -18.48 4.70 -25.31
C VAL A 188 -19.26 5.50 -24.26
N LYS A 189 -19.15 6.83 -24.31
CA LYS A 189 -19.78 7.76 -23.37
C LYS A 189 -20.83 8.63 -24.04
N GLU A 190 -20.59 9.09 -25.26
CA GLU A 190 -21.49 9.97 -26.01
C GLU A 190 -21.85 9.33 -27.35
N ILE A 191 -23.16 9.15 -27.60
CA ILE A 191 -23.71 8.60 -28.84
C ILE A 191 -24.62 9.65 -29.48
N LEU A 192 -24.40 9.95 -30.75
CA LEU A 192 -25.31 10.75 -31.58
C LEU A 192 -26.28 9.81 -32.29
N LEU A 193 -27.57 9.91 -31.99
CA LEU A 193 -28.63 9.16 -32.63
C LEU A 193 -29.36 10.08 -33.61
N ILE A 194 -29.28 9.77 -34.90
CA ILE A 194 -29.99 10.49 -35.96
C ILE A 194 -31.20 9.65 -36.34
N SER A 195 -32.41 10.13 -36.05
CA SER A 195 -33.64 9.41 -36.35
C SER A 195 -34.81 10.35 -36.57
N THR A 196 -35.79 9.90 -37.36
CA THR A 196 -37.06 10.60 -37.45
C THR A 196 -37.79 10.52 -36.10
N LEU A 197 -38.65 11.50 -35.81
CA LEU A 197 -39.43 11.49 -34.57
C LEU A 197 -40.29 10.23 -34.43
N TYR A 198 -40.80 9.69 -35.54
CA TYR A 198 -41.59 8.46 -35.56
C TYR A 198 -40.76 7.22 -35.22
N ASP A 199 -39.56 7.10 -35.79
CA ASP A 199 -38.66 5.98 -35.50
C ASP A 199 -38.16 6.02 -34.04
N ALA A 200 -37.80 7.21 -33.55
CA ALA A 200 -37.44 7.43 -32.15
C ALA A 200 -38.59 7.06 -31.19
N TYR A 201 -39.80 7.54 -31.47
CA TYR A 201 -41.00 7.25 -30.69
C TYR A 201 -41.37 5.76 -30.71
N SER A 202 -41.22 5.10 -31.86
CA SER A 202 -41.55 3.66 -31.99
C SER A 202 -40.67 2.81 -31.07
N ILE A 203 -39.38 3.14 -30.95
CA ILE A 203 -38.50 2.42 -30.02
C ILE A 203 -38.76 2.81 -28.55
N GLU A 204 -39.12 4.06 -28.28
CA GLU A 204 -39.34 4.54 -26.92
C GLU A 204 -40.64 3.99 -26.29
N LYS A 205 -41.70 3.81 -27.10
CA LYS A 205 -43.02 3.37 -26.61
C LYS A 205 -43.12 1.86 -26.38
N GLU A 206 -42.38 1.05 -27.14
CA GLU A 206 -42.39 -0.40 -26.99
C GLU A 206 -41.58 -0.87 -25.79
N ASP A 207 -40.53 -0.13 -25.37
CA ASP A 207 -39.65 -0.65 -24.31
C ASP A 207 -38.73 0.37 -23.60
N ARG A 208 -38.97 1.70 -23.70
CA ARG A 208 -38.13 2.76 -23.08
C ARG A 208 -36.61 2.50 -23.23
N LEU A 209 -36.08 2.78 -24.42
CA LEU A 209 -34.69 2.54 -24.82
C LEU A 209 -33.64 2.85 -23.72
N THR A 210 -33.76 4.01 -23.09
CA THR A 210 -32.84 4.46 -22.03
C THR A 210 -32.92 3.57 -20.78
N ASP A 211 -34.14 3.20 -20.35
CA ASP A 211 -34.37 2.33 -19.19
C ASP A 211 -33.86 0.91 -19.46
N ASN A 212 -33.95 0.43 -20.70
CA ASN A 212 -33.44 -0.89 -21.07
C ASN A 212 -31.92 -0.95 -21.15
N ILE A 213 -31.26 0.08 -21.70
CA ILE A 213 -29.80 0.21 -21.63
C ILE A 213 -29.35 0.32 -20.16
N LEU A 214 -30.02 1.14 -19.35
CA LEU A 214 -29.76 1.26 -17.91
C LEU A 214 -29.95 -0.08 -17.18
N GLY A 215 -31.04 -0.80 -17.49
CA GLY A 215 -31.37 -2.09 -16.90
C GLY A 215 -30.32 -3.16 -17.18
N GLU A 216 -29.84 -3.28 -18.41
CA GLU A 216 -28.78 -4.23 -18.76
C GLU A 216 -27.44 -3.86 -18.11
N TYR A 217 -27.08 -2.57 -18.07
CA TYR A 217 -25.89 -2.11 -17.35
C TYR A 217 -25.99 -2.36 -15.84
N SER A 218 -27.17 -2.17 -15.25
CA SER A 218 -27.43 -2.42 -13.82
C SER A 218 -27.41 -3.91 -13.48
N LYS A 219 -28.06 -4.78 -14.26
CA LYS A 219 -28.04 -6.25 -14.07
C LYS A 219 -26.62 -6.81 -14.10
N LEU A 220 -25.78 -6.22 -14.94
CA LEU A 220 -24.41 -6.65 -15.22
C LEU A 220 -23.36 -5.84 -14.45
N SER A 221 -23.79 -5.02 -13.48
CA SER A 221 -22.91 -4.24 -12.60
C SER A 221 -21.86 -3.41 -13.34
N LEU A 222 -22.21 -2.84 -14.49
CA LEU A 222 -21.32 -2.00 -15.31
C LEU A 222 -21.40 -0.54 -14.86
N SER A 223 -20.25 0.12 -14.70
CA SER A 223 -20.17 1.43 -14.01
C SER A 223 -20.43 2.67 -14.87
N THR A 224 -20.42 2.57 -16.21
CA THR A 224 -20.55 3.74 -17.10
C THR A 224 -21.60 3.51 -18.18
N VAL A 225 -22.71 4.23 -18.10
CA VAL A 225 -23.81 4.18 -19.08
C VAL A 225 -23.62 5.32 -20.09
N PRO A 226 -23.69 5.06 -21.41
CA PRO A 226 -23.54 6.11 -22.41
C PRO A 226 -24.75 7.05 -22.42
N ARG A 227 -24.48 8.32 -22.70
CA ARG A 227 -25.48 9.34 -22.98
C ARG A 227 -25.83 9.32 -24.46
N ILE A 228 -27.12 9.35 -24.77
CA ILE A 228 -27.64 9.42 -26.13
C ILE A 228 -28.16 10.83 -26.39
N THR A 229 -27.75 11.42 -27.51
CA THR A 229 -28.26 12.71 -28.00
C THR A 229 -28.99 12.47 -29.31
N GLY A 230 -30.30 12.74 -29.34
CA GLY A 230 -31.13 12.57 -30.52
C GLY A 230 -31.18 13.84 -31.37
N VAL A 231 -31.11 13.69 -32.69
CA VAL A 231 -31.33 14.75 -33.70
C VAL A 231 -32.20 14.22 -34.83
N SER A 232 -32.92 15.11 -35.53
CA SER A 232 -33.88 14.71 -36.56
C SER A 232 -33.43 14.96 -38.00
N ASN A 233 -32.39 15.76 -38.20
CA ASN A 233 -31.89 16.12 -39.53
C ASN A 233 -30.37 16.35 -39.55
N LEU A 234 -29.83 16.63 -40.74
CA LEU A 234 -28.39 16.75 -40.98
C LEU A 234 -27.80 18.01 -40.36
N ASP A 235 -28.52 19.13 -40.45
CA ASP A 235 -28.04 20.41 -39.94
C ASP A 235 -27.89 20.36 -38.41
N GLU A 236 -28.89 19.82 -37.71
CA GLU A 236 -28.81 19.55 -36.27
C GLU A 236 -27.69 18.56 -35.92
N ALA A 237 -27.48 17.53 -36.76
CA ALA A 237 -26.41 16.56 -36.54
C ALA A 237 -25.03 17.22 -36.63
N LEU A 238 -24.81 18.06 -37.65
CA LEU A 238 -23.57 18.80 -37.86
C LEU A 238 -23.36 19.84 -36.76
N GLU A 239 -24.39 20.59 -36.38
CA GLU A 239 -24.34 21.54 -35.25
C GLU A 239 -23.90 20.83 -33.96
N LYS A 240 -24.46 19.64 -33.66
CA LYS A 240 -24.07 18.87 -32.47
C LYS A 240 -22.65 18.31 -32.57
N LEU A 241 -22.21 17.90 -33.75
CA LEU A 241 -20.85 17.43 -34.00
C LEU A 241 -19.81 18.56 -33.85
N ASP A 242 -20.18 19.79 -34.21
CA ASP A 242 -19.38 21.00 -34.00
C ASP A 242 -19.31 21.39 -32.51
N GLU A 243 -20.42 21.25 -31.78
CA GLU A 243 -20.52 21.59 -30.36
C GLU A 243 -19.72 20.63 -29.44
N LYS A 244 -19.74 19.33 -29.72
CA LYS A 244 -19.14 18.32 -28.84
C LYS A 244 -18.68 17.06 -29.55
N TYR A 245 -17.73 16.37 -28.92
CA TYR A 245 -17.23 15.08 -29.39
C TYR A 245 -18.21 13.93 -29.11
N PHE A 246 -18.42 13.09 -30.13
CA PHE A 246 -19.17 11.83 -30.01
C PHE A 246 -18.25 10.63 -30.24
N ASN A 247 -18.45 9.57 -29.45
CA ASN A 247 -17.72 8.31 -29.64
C ASN A 247 -18.26 7.48 -30.80
N MET A 248 -19.54 7.68 -31.15
CA MET A 248 -20.28 6.85 -32.08
C MET A 248 -21.49 7.61 -32.63
N ILE A 249 -21.79 7.37 -33.91
CA ILE A 249 -22.99 7.87 -34.58
C ILE A 249 -23.86 6.68 -34.98
N ILE A 250 -25.16 6.75 -34.68
CA ILE A 250 -26.15 5.77 -35.09
C ILE A 250 -27.18 6.50 -35.95
N ILE A 251 -27.32 6.10 -37.22
CA ILE A 251 -28.35 6.62 -38.10
C ILE A 251 -29.46 5.57 -38.22
N MET A 252 -30.69 5.94 -37.91
CA MET A 252 -31.85 5.10 -38.14
C MET A 252 -32.37 5.27 -39.56
N MET A 253 -32.71 4.16 -40.18
CA MET A 253 -33.31 4.14 -41.51
C MET A 253 -34.64 3.40 -41.45
N GLY A 254 -35.69 4.18 -41.68
CA GLY A 254 -37.07 3.75 -41.62
C GLY A 254 -37.72 3.62 -42.98
N ALA A 255 -38.87 4.27 -43.15
CA ALA A 255 -39.54 4.38 -44.45
C ALA A 255 -38.74 5.23 -45.45
N ASP A 256 -37.99 6.22 -44.96
CA ASP A 256 -37.06 7.01 -45.75
C ASP A 256 -35.69 6.33 -45.81
N THR A 257 -35.29 5.93 -47.01
CA THR A 257 -34.03 5.22 -47.26
C THR A 257 -32.97 6.10 -47.91
N GLN A 258 -33.36 7.22 -48.51
CA GLN A 258 -32.46 8.05 -49.29
C GLN A 258 -31.75 9.07 -48.41
N THR A 259 -32.52 9.78 -47.57
CA THR A 259 -31.98 10.83 -46.71
C THR A 259 -30.91 10.29 -45.73
N PRO A 260 -31.10 9.16 -45.02
CA PRO A 260 -30.07 8.60 -44.14
C PRO A 260 -28.75 8.27 -44.84
N LEU A 261 -28.82 7.80 -46.10
CA LEU A 261 -27.63 7.47 -46.89
C LEU A 261 -26.88 8.73 -47.33
N GLU A 262 -27.59 9.78 -47.77
CA GLU A 262 -26.99 11.07 -48.11
C GLU A 262 -26.32 11.71 -46.89
N MET A 263 -27.01 11.69 -45.74
CA MET A 263 -26.46 12.14 -44.45
C MET A 263 -25.19 11.39 -44.09
N SER A 264 -25.18 10.06 -44.22
CA SER A 264 -24.02 9.24 -43.88
C SER A 264 -22.78 9.64 -44.71
N LYS A 265 -22.96 9.91 -46.01
CA LYS A 265 -21.86 10.33 -46.89
C LYS A 265 -21.31 11.69 -46.48
N LYS A 266 -22.21 12.64 -46.18
CA LYS A 266 -21.80 13.99 -45.79
C LYS A 266 -21.07 13.99 -44.45
N ILE A 267 -21.64 13.33 -43.43
CA ILE A 267 -21.02 13.19 -42.11
C ILE A 267 -19.66 12.49 -42.23
N LYS A 268 -19.58 11.36 -42.95
CA LYS A 268 -18.32 10.62 -43.05
C LYS A 268 -17.23 11.37 -43.82
N SER A 269 -17.60 12.29 -44.72
CA SER A 269 -16.63 13.14 -45.43
C SER A 269 -15.91 14.15 -44.52
N GLU A 270 -16.58 14.62 -43.46
CA GLU A 270 -16.04 15.61 -42.51
C GLU A 270 -15.55 14.95 -41.21
N TYR A 271 -16.17 13.84 -40.80
CA TYR A 271 -15.99 13.16 -39.51
C TYR A 271 -15.59 11.68 -39.65
N ASN A 272 -14.70 11.36 -40.59
CA ASN A 272 -14.31 9.97 -40.92
C ASN A 272 -13.82 9.14 -39.70
N TYR A 273 -13.23 9.79 -38.71
CA TYR A 273 -12.69 9.13 -37.51
C TYR A 273 -13.76 8.59 -36.54
N ILE A 274 -15.03 9.06 -36.65
CA ILE A 274 -16.12 8.58 -35.80
C ILE A 274 -16.78 7.35 -36.44
N PRO A 275 -16.93 6.23 -35.72
CA PRO A 275 -17.69 5.08 -36.17
C PRO A 275 -19.16 5.46 -36.42
N LEU A 276 -19.65 5.20 -37.64
CA LEU A 276 -21.01 5.48 -38.09
C LEU A 276 -21.71 4.17 -38.41
N TYR A 277 -22.69 3.80 -37.59
CA TYR A 277 -23.48 2.59 -37.77
C TYR A 277 -24.89 2.94 -38.25
N LEU A 278 -25.43 2.10 -39.13
CA LEU A 278 -26.80 2.21 -39.62
C LEU A 278 -27.70 1.21 -38.88
N LEU A 279 -28.88 1.63 -38.42
CA LEU A 279 -29.89 0.76 -37.83
C LEU A 279 -31.15 0.75 -38.71
N VAL A 280 -31.47 -0.41 -39.28
CA VAL A 280 -32.53 -0.56 -40.29
C VAL A 280 -33.76 -1.23 -39.68
N ASN A 281 -34.94 -0.65 -39.87
CA ASN A 281 -36.19 -1.19 -39.32
C ASN A 281 -36.96 -2.14 -40.26
N ASN A 282 -36.51 -2.29 -41.51
CA ASN A 282 -37.20 -3.10 -42.52
C ASN A 282 -36.24 -4.05 -43.25
N SER A 283 -36.58 -5.34 -43.24
CA SER A 283 -35.81 -6.44 -43.83
C SER A 283 -35.74 -6.42 -45.36
N VAL A 284 -36.65 -5.69 -46.03
CA VAL A 284 -36.63 -5.46 -47.50
C VAL A 284 -35.46 -4.56 -47.88
N ILE A 285 -35.20 -3.50 -47.11
CA ILE A 285 -34.13 -2.55 -47.40
C ILE A 285 -32.76 -3.21 -47.26
N VAL A 286 -32.60 -4.09 -46.27
CA VAL A 286 -31.37 -4.88 -46.07
C VAL A 286 -31.06 -5.76 -47.29
N ASN A 287 -32.09 -6.38 -47.90
CA ASN A 287 -31.91 -7.21 -49.10
C ASN A 287 -31.52 -6.39 -50.35
N GLU A 288 -31.97 -5.14 -50.47
CA GLU A 288 -31.55 -4.25 -51.56
C GLU A 288 -30.13 -3.74 -51.32
N MET A 289 -29.77 -3.47 -50.07
CA MET A 289 -28.42 -3.06 -49.65
C MET A 289 -27.37 -4.16 -49.88
N GLU A 290 -27.68 -5.42 -49.57
CA GLU A 290 -26.82 -6.57 -49.85
C GLU A 290 -26.55 -6.76 -51.37
N LYS A 291 -27.48 -6.33 -52.24
CA LYS A 291 -27.33 -6.40 -53.70
C LYS A 291 -26.49 -5.26 -54.28
N ASN A 292 -26.28 -4.17 -53.55
CA ASN A 292 -25.61 -2.96 -54.07
C ASN A 292 -24.63 -2.35 -53.03
N PRO A 293 -23.46 -2.98 -52.79
CA PRO A 293 -22.54 -2.59 -51.71
C PRO A 293 -21.92 -1.19 -51.85
N VAL A 294 -21.78 -0.70 -53.10
CA VAL A 294 -21.16 0.61 -53.41
C VAL A 294 -21.92 1.77 -52.76
N THR A 295 -23.22 1.60 -52.53
CA THR A 295 -24.12 2.61 -51.96
C THR A 295 -23.87 2.92 -50.48
N ILE A 296 -23.09 2.07 -49.77
CA ILE A 296 -22.98 2.02 -48.30
C ILE A 296 -21.53 2.28 -47.83
N SER A 297 -20.64 2.69 -48.74
CA SER A 297 -19.20 2.91 -48.44
C SER A 297 -18.90 3.88 -47.29
N SER A 298 -19.83 4.76 -46.94
CA SER A 298 -19.74 5.72 -45.83
C SER A 298 -20.16 5.16 -44.46
N ILE A 299 -20.64 3.91 -44.40
CA ILE A 299 -21.17 3.27 -43.19
C ILE A 299 -20.23 2.14 -42.76
N ASP A 300 -19.84 2.14 -41.49
CA ASP A 300 -18.89 1.16 -40.95
C ASP A 300 -19.54 -0.21 -40.68
N ARG A 301 -20.79 -0.23 -40.18
CA ARG A 301 -21.56 -1.46 -39.91
C ARG A 301 -23.08 -1.20 -40.00
N VAL A 302 -23.85 -2.24 -40.32
CA VAL A 302 -25.32 -2.19 -40.48
C VAL A 302 -26.00 -3.13 -39.49
N PHE A 303 -26.92 -2.66 -38.68
CA PHE A 303 -27.70 -3.47 -37.75
C PHE A 303 -29.17 -3.48 -38.15
N VAL A 304 -29.87 -4.57 -37.82
CA VAL A 304 -31.30 -4.73 -38.07
C VAL A 304 -32.04 -4.65 -36.76
N TRP A 305 -33.03 -3.76 -36.69
CA TRP A 305 -33.95 -3.68 -35.55
C TRP A 305 -34.94 -4.84 -35.63
N ASN A 306 -34.91 -5.71 -34.62
CA ASN A 306 -35.78 -6.88 -34.48
C ASN A 306 -36.80 -6.73 -33.34
N GLY A 307 -36.98 -5.52 -32.81
CA GLY A 307 -37.79 -5.27 -31.61
C GLY A 307 -37.07 -5.53 -30.29
N GLU A 308 -35.78 -5.90 -30.28
CA GLU A 308 -35.01 -6.12 -29.05
C GLU A 308 -34.01 -4.97 -28.78
N PRO A 309 -34.21 -4.16 -27.72
CA PRO A 309 -33.33 -3.03 -27.38
C PRO A 309 -31.86 -3.40 -27.12
N LYS A 310 -31.58 -4.68 -26.82
CA LYS A 310 -30.22 -5.18 -26.58
C LYS A 310 -29.29 -4.99 -27.78
N VAL A 311 -29.81 -4.79 -28.99
CA VAL A 311 -28.98 -4.47 -30.16
C VAL A 311 -28.14 -3.20 -29.95
N PHE A 312 -28.66 -2.18 -29.24
CA PHE A 312 -27.88 -0.98 -28.89
C PHE A 312 -26.72 -1.30 -27.96
N PHE A 313 -26.97 -2.12 -26.93
CA PHE A 313 -25.93 -2.61 -26.03
C PHE A 313 -24.83 -3.35 -26.81
N THR A 314 -25.22 -4.21 -27.76
CA THR A 314 -24.29 -4.92 -28.63
C THR A 314 -23.46 -3.98 -29.50
N MET A 315 -24.07 -2.99 -30.14
CA MET A 315 -23.36 -2.01 -30.99
C MET A 315 -22.26 -1.30 -30.20
N ILE A 316 -22.58 -0.89 -28.96
CA ILE A 316 -21.63 -0.27 -28.03
C ILE A 316 -20.49 -1.24 -27.68
N LYS A 317 -20.83 -2.47 -27.25
CA LYS A 317 -19.81 -3.44 -26.80
C LYS A 317 -18.93 -3.95 -27.92
N LEU A 318 -19.46 -4.06 -29.14
CA LEU A 318 -18.68 -4.44 -30.31
C LEU A 318 -17.62 -3.39 -30.63
N LEU A 319 -17.98 -2.10 -30.55
CA LEU A 319 -17.02 -1.01 -30.71
C LEU A 319 -15.99 -1.00 -29.57
N GLU A 320 -16.43 -1.13 -28.32
CA GLU A 320 -15.52 -1.19 -27.16
C GLU A 320 -14.53 -2.35 -27.28
N ASP A 321 -14.97 -3.53 -27.68
CA ASP A 321 -14.10 -4.72 -27.80
C ASP A 321 -13.09 -4.55 -28.93
N ARG A 322 -13.52 -4.05 -30.09
CA ARG A 322 -12.64 -3.80 -31.24
C ARG A 322 -11.52 -2.83 -30.89
N VAL A 323 -11.80 -1.77 -30.13
CA VAL A 323 -10.79 -0.77 -29.76
C VAL A 323 -9.87 -1.28 -28.63
N ASN A 324 -10.40 -2.03 -27.66
CA ASN A 324 -9.65 -2.42 -26.47
C ASN A 324 -8.86 -3.73 -26.61
N ILE A 325 -9.14 -4.56 -27.61
CA ILE A 325 -8.62 -5.94 -27.67
C ILE A 325 -7.10 -6.03 -27.58
N GLU A 326 -6.35 -5.17 -28.27
CA GLU A 326 -4.88 -5.21 -28.25
C GLU A 326 -4.32 -4.87 -26.88
N ASN A 327 -4.94 -3.92 -26.17
CA ASN A 327 -4.57 -3.59 -24.81
C ASN A 327 -4.87 -4.75 -23.86
N ASP A 328 -6.09 -5.27 -23.91
CA ASP A 328 -6.61 -6.23 -22.94
C ASP A 328 -5.94 -7.61 -23.09
N THR A 329 -5.67 -8.06 -24.31
CA THR A 329 -4.89 -9.28 -24.59
C THR A 329 -3.45 -9.16 -24.09
N ARG A 330 -2.82 -7.99 -24.25
CA ARG A 330 -1.44 -7.75 -23.80
C ARG A 330 -1.31 -7.65 -22.28
N ILE A 331 -2.25 -6.97 -21.61
CA ILE A 331 -2.18 -6.68 -20.17
C ILE A 331 -2.62 -7.88 -19.34
N ALA A 332 -3.77 -8.50 -19.68
CA ALA A 332 -4.39 -9.52 -18.85
C ALA A 332 -4.56 -10.89 -19.54
N LEU A 333 -3.99 -11.09 -20.72
CA LEU A 333 -4.19 -12.30 -21.52
C LEU A 333 -5.68 -12.56 -21.80
N THR A 334 -6.47 -11.47 -21.95
CA THR A 334 -7.91 -11.57 -22.19
C THR A 334 -8.19 -12.37 -23.46
N ARG A 335 -9.19 -13.26 -23.36
CA ARG A 335 -9.52 -14.21 -24.42
C ARG A 335 -10.36 -13.59 -25.53
N VAL A 336 -10.30 -14.17 -26.73
CA VAL A 336 -10.92 -13.64 -27.94
C VAL A 336 -11.87 -14.67 -28.57
N ILE A 337 -13.11 -14.26 -28.85
CA ILE A 337 -14.06 -15.01 -29.65
C ILE A 337 -14.16 -14.31 -31.01
N LEU A 338 -13.80 -15.01 -32.08
CA LEU A 338 -13.91 -14.50 -33.44
C LEU A 338 -15.23 -15.02 -34.05
N LEU A 339 -16.14 -14.10 -34.37
CA LEU A 339 -17.37 -14.38 -35.10
C LEU A 339 -17.19 -13.92 -36.56
N VAL A 340 -17.36 -14.82 -37.51
CA VAL A 340 -17.31 -14.54 -38.94
C VAL A 340 -18.71 -14.68 -39.50
N GLU A 341 -19.33 -13.54 -39.79
CA GLU A 341 -20.71 -13.43 -40.23
C GLU A 341 -20.86 -12.14 -41.04
N ASP A 342 -21.31 -12.26 -42.28
CA ASP A 342 -21.50 -11.12 -43.19
C ASP A 342 -22.94 -10.62 -43.21
N SER A 343 -23.94 -11.41 -42.79
CA SER A 343 -25.35 -11.00 -42.81
C SER A 343 -25.73 -10.11 -41.62
N PRO A 344 -26.14 -8.84 -41.87
CA PRO A 344 -26.67 -7.93 -40.84
C PRO A 344 -27.81 -8.51 -40.03
N LYS A 345 -28.70 -9.27 -40.68
CA LYS A 345 -29.85 -9.90 -40.03
C LYS A 345 -29.40 -10.90 -38.97
N TYR A 346 -28.35 -11.66 -39.27
CA TYR A 346 -27.92 -12.74 -38.41
C TYR A 346 -27.08 -12.23 -37.25
N TYR A 347 -26.04 -11.42 -37.50
CA TYR A 347 -25.21 -10.92 -36.38
C TYR A 347 -25.98 -9.97 -35.46
N SER A 348 -26.99 -9.23 -35.95
CA SER A 348 -27.87 -8.40 -35.10
C SER A 348 -28.71 -9.22 -34.13
N ARG A 349 -29.03 -10.48 -34.47
CA ARG A 349 -29.71 -11.44 -33.58
C ARG A 349 -28.72 -12.20 -32.70
N TYR A 350 -27.55 -12.55 -33.25
CA TYR A 350 -26.60 -13.46 -32.61
C TYR A 350 -25.74 -12.77 -31.54
N LEU A 351 -25.20 -11.59 -31.83
CA LEU A 351 -24.29 -10.87 -30.95
C LEU A 351 -24.91 -10.51 -29.58
N PRO A 352 -26.18 -10.04 -29.47
CA PRO A 352 -26.80 -9.81 -28.17
C PRO A 352 -26.76 -11.04 -27.26
N LEU A 353 -27.09 -12.21 -27.82
CA LEU A 353 -27.10 -13.49 -27.08
C LEU A 353 -25.71 -13.91 -26.63
N LEU A 354 -24.71 -13.73 -27.52
CA LEU A 354 -23.32 -14.06 -27.24
C LEU A 354 -22.78 -13.17 -26.11
N TYR A 355 -23.02 -11.86 -26.17
CA TYR A 355 -22.60 -10.92 -25.12
C TYR A 355 -23.23 -11.23 -23.76
N SER A 356 -24.55 -11.47 -23.73
CA SER A 356 -25.24 -11.83 -22.47
C SER A 356 -24.68 -13.12 -21.87
N SER A 357 -24.42 -14.14 -22.69
CA SER A 357 -23.88 -15.42 -22.22
C SER A 357 -22.47 -15.29 -21.63
N VAL A 358 -21.59 -14.55 -22.30
CA VAL A 358 -20.21 -14.33 -21.82
C VAL A 358 -20.18 -13.54 -20.51
N LEU A 359 -21.01 -12.49 -20.40
CA LEU A 359 -21.09 -11.65 -19.20
C LEU A 359 -21.68 -12.41 -18.00
N GLU A 360 -22.76 -13.18 -18.19
CA GLU A 360 -23.38 -13.98 -17.13
C GLU A 360 -22.40 -15.01 -16.56
N GLN A 361 -21.64 -15.70 -17.42
CA GLN A 361 -20.64 -16.68 -16.98
C GLN A 361 -19.47 -16.04 -16.24
N THR A 362 -19.00 -14.87 -16.71
CA THR A 362 -17.92 -14.13 -16.03
C THR A 362 -18.35 -13.71 -14.61
N LYS A 363 -19.61 -13.30 -14.44
CA LYS A 363 -20.15 -12.87 -13.13
C LYS A 363 -20.15 -14.00 -12.09
N ARG A 364 -20.56 -15.21 -12.47
CA ARG A 364 -20.63 -16.37 -11.56
C ARG A 364 -19.28 -16.67 -10.91
N ILE A 365 -18.19 -16.67 -11.68
CA ILE A 365 -16.83 -16.89 -11.17
C ILE A 365 -16.42 -15.82 -10.15
N ILE A 366 -16.81 -14.57 -10.42
CA ILE A 366 -16.43 -13.44 -9.58
C ILE A 366 -17.14 -13.52 -8.22
N GLU A 367 -18.41 -13.95 -8.21
CA GLU A 367 -19.19 -14.15 -7.00
C GLU A 367 -18.63 -15.28 -6.11
N ASP A 368 -18.08 -16.35 -6.71
CA ASP A 368 -17.48 -17.47 -5.98
C ASP A 368 -16.14 -17.16 -5.29
N VAL A 369 -15.45 -16.07 -5.69
CA VAL A 369 -14.03 -15.83 -5.33
C VAL A 369 -13.81 -14.59 -4.46
N SER A 370 -14.72 -13.61 -4.43
CA SER A 370 -14.47 -12.32 -3.78
C SER A 370 -15.60 -11.83 -2.89
N THR A 371 -15.25 -11.33 -1.71
CA THR A 371 -16.15 -10.70 -0.74
C THR A 371 -16.26 -9.17 -0.89
N ASP A 372 -15.46 -8.53 -1.75
CA ASP A 372 -15.41 -7.07 -1.95
C ASP A 372 -16.20 -6.65 -3.21
N ASP A 373 -17.36 -6.02 -3.02
CA ASP A 373 -18.29 -5.67 -4.09
C ASP A 373 -17.74 -4.67 -5.12
N LEU A 374 -16.88 -3.74 -4.70
CA LEU A 374 -16.23 -2.81 -5.64
C LEU A 374 -15.23 -3.54 -6.53
N TYR A 375 -14.57 -4.56 -5.99
CA TYR A 375 -13.60 -5.36 -6.72
C TYR A 375 -14.28 -6.29 -7.74
N LYS A 376 -15.51 -6.75 -7.47
CA LYS A 376 -16.31 -7.56 -8.39
C LYS A 376 -16.56 -6.83 -9.72
N VAL A 377 -16.88 -5.52 -9.67
CA VAL A 377 -17.15 -4.70 -10.87
C VAL A 377 -15.94 -4.62 -11.80
N LEU A 378 -14.74 -4.45 -11.22
CA LEU A 378 -13.51 -4.36 -12.00
C LEU A 378 -13.16 -5.69 -12.68
N ARG A 379 -13.40 -6.81 -11.98
CA ARG A 379 -13.12 -8.15 -12.51
C ARG A 379 -13.96 -8.50 -13.74
N ILE A 380 -15.17 -7.95 -13.91
CA ILE A 380 -16.01 -8.19 -15.11
C ILE A 380 -15.28 -7.79 -16.40
N ARG A 381 -14.34 -6.85 -16.34
CA ARG A 381 -13.56 -6.39 -17.51
C ARG A 381 -12.69 -7.48 -18.13
N ILE A 382 -12.36 -8.54 -17.37
CA ILE A 382 -11.58 -9.69 -17.85
C ILE A 382 -12.35 -10.59 -18.82
N ARG A 383 -13.66 -10.35 -19.00
CA ARG A 383 -14.48 -11.14 -19.92
C ARG A 383 -13.81 -11.24 -21.30
N PRO A 384 -14.00 -12.37 -22.00
CA PRO A 384 -13.59 -12.51 -23.39
C PRO A 384 -14.13 -11.36 -24.24
N LYS A 385 -13.29 -10.92 -25.19
CA LYS A 385 -13.65 -9.95 -26.22
C LYS A 385 -14.26 -10.69 -27.39
N ILE A 386 -15.31 -10.11 -27.95
CA ILE A 386 -15.95 -10.63 -29.17
C ILE A 386 -15.57 -9.69 -30.30
N ILE A 387 -15.05 -10.25 -31.40
CA ILE A 387 -14.79 -9.51 -32.64
C ILE A 387 -15.64 -10.10 -33.75
N LEU A 388 -16.23 -9.24 -34.56
CA LEU A 388 -16.96 -9.59 -35.78
C LEU A 388 -16.07 -9.34 -36.99
N ALA A 389 -15.95 -10.33 -37.87
CA ALA A 389 -15.38 -10.21 -39.21
C ALA A 389 -16.46 -10.46 -40.27
N GLY A 390 -16.49 -9.65 -41.32
CA GLY A 390 -17.46 -9.80 -42.43
C GLY A 390 -16.87 -10.45 -43.69
N THR A 391 -15.56 -10.63 -43.76
CA THR A 391 -14.86 -11.20 -44.93
C THR A 391 -13.81 -12.21 -44.52
N TYR A 392 -13.41 -13.06 -45.46
CA TYR A 392 -12.32 -14.02 -45.26
C TYR A 392 -11.01 -13.34 -44.89
N GLU A 393 -10.69 -12.23 -45.56
CA GLU A 393 -9.45 -11.49 -45.37
C GLU A 393 -9.40 -10.87 -43.97
N GLU A 394 -10.48 -10.22 -43.53
CA GLU A 394 -10.60 -9.66 -42.17
C GLU A 394 -10.50 -10.78 -41.11
N ALA A 395 -11.11 -11.94 -41.34
CA ALA A 395 -11.07 -13.07 -40.43
C ALA A 395 -9.65 -13.64 -40.28
N ILE A 396 -8.90 -13.79 -41.37
CA ILE A 396 -7.51 -14.25 -41.34
C ILE A 396 -6.61 -13.23 -40.64
N GLU A 397 -6.74 -11.94 -40.94
CA GLU A 397 -5.94 -10.89 -40.30
C GLU A 397 -6.12 -10.92 -38.76
N LEU A 398 -7.38 -10.94 -38.31
CA LEU A 398 -7.70 -11.00 -36.88
C LEU A 398 -7.22 -12.30 -36.24
N PHE A 399 -7.38 -13.43 -36.92
CA PHE A 399 -6.87 -14.71 -36.45
C PHE A 399 -5.35 -14.69 -36.30
N THR A 400 -4.61 -14.27 -37.32
CA THR A 400 -3.14 -14.23 -37.28
C THR A 400 -2.63 -13.30 -36.17
N ARG A 401 -3.29 -12.15 -35.97
CA ARG A 401 -2.90 -11.19 -34.92
C ARG A 401 -3.17 -11.70 -33.50
N TYR A 402 -4.27 -12.41 -33.29
CA TYR A 402 -4.73 -12.80 -31.94
C TYR A 402 -4.74 -14.32 -31.66
N LYS A 403 -4.14 -15.15 -32.52
CA LYS A 403 -4.17 -16.63 -32.40
C LYS A 403 -3.83 -17.18 -31.02
N ASN A 404 -2.88 -16.59 -30.31
CA ASN A 404 -2.45 -17.03 -28.98
C ASN A 404 -3.50 -16.76 -27.87
N TYR A 405 -4.50 -15.92 -28.16
CA TYR A 405 -5.57 -15.52 -27.25
C TYR A 405 -6.94 -16.07 -27.67
N MET A 406 -7.01 -16.80 -28.78
CA MET A 406 -8.24 -17.36 -29.32
C MET A 406 -8.88 -18.36 -28.37
N LEU A 407 -10.15 -18.13 -28.07
CA LEU A 407 -11.01 -19.01 -27.26
C LEU A 407 -11.89 -19.89 -28.14
N CYS A 408 -12.47 -19.29 -29.19
CA CYS A 408 -13.35 -19.98 -30.12
C CYS A 408 -13.43 -19.21 -31.45
N LEU A 409 -13.59 -19.96 -32.54
CA LEU A 409 -14.02 -19.44 -33.84
C LEU A 409 -15.47 -19.86 -34.10
N ILE A 410 -16.29 -18.90 -34.49
CA ILE A 410 -17.66 -19.12 -34.96
C ILE A 410 -17.72 -18.59 -36.39
N SER A 411 -18.06 -19.42 -37.36
CA SER A 411 -18.02 -19.04 -38.78
C SER A 411 -19.27 -19.51 -39.51
N ASP A 412 -19.83 -18.67 -40.37
CA ASP A 412 -20.73 -19.12 -41.43
C ASP A 412 -19.97 -20.01 -42.44
N VAL A 413 -20.69 -20.84 -43.19
CA VAL A 413 -20.14 -21.65 -44.29
C VAL A 413 -19.84 -20.77 -45.51
N LYS A 414 -20.72 -19.80 -45.77
CA LYS A 414 -20.74 -18.99 -46.99
C LYS A 414 -20.60 -17.51 -46.63
N PHE A 415 -19.57 -16.86 -47.18
CA PHE A 415 -19.36 -15.41 -47.05
C PHE A 415 -18.36 -14.93 -48.11
N TYR A 416 -18.11 -13.62 -48.17
CA TYR A 416 -17.24 -13.01 -49.18
C TYR A 416 -15.76 -13.32 -48.96
N LYS A 417 -15.09 -13.71 -50.05
CA LYS A 417 -13.63 -13.86 -50.18
C LYS A 417 -13.17 -13.19 -51.47
N ASN A 418 -12.18 -12.29 -51.40
CA ASN A 418 -11.75 -11.45 -52.51
C ASN A 418 -12.93 -10.71 -53.20
N ASN A 419 -13.89 -10.20 -52.42
CA ASN A 419 -15.15 -9.59 -52.90
C ASN A 419 -16.07 -10.51 -53.74
N ILE A 420 -15.85 -11.83 -53.71
CA ILE A 420 -16.70 -12.83 -54.38
C ILE A 420 -17.33 -13.71 -53.30
N LEU A 421 -18.63 -13.93 -53.39
CA LEU A 421 -19.36 -14.82 -52.49
C LEU A 421 -18.92 -16.27 -52.74
N ASP A 422 -18.20 -16.87 -51.78
CA ASP A 422 -17.67 -18.24 -51.88
C ASP A 422 -18.47 -19.17 -50.94
N GLU A 423 -19.14 -20.16 -51.53
CA GLU A 423 -19.94 -21.20 -50.85
C GLU A 423 -19.13 -22.05 -49.87
N ASN A 424 -17.81 -22.00 -49.94
CA ASN A 424 -16.88 -22.79 -49.13
C ASN A 424 -15.90 -21.91 -48.34
N ALA A 425 -16.12 -20.60 -48.24
CA ALA A 425 -15.22 -19.69 -47.53
C ALA A 425 -14.98 -20.13 -46.07
N GLY A 426 -16.06 -20.53 -45.37
CA GLY A 426 -15.99 -21.03 -44.00
C GLY A 426 -15.23 -22.33 -43.86
N VAL A 427 -15.40 -23.27 -44.81
CA VAL A 427 -14.64 -24.52 -44.88
C VAL A 427 -13.15 -24.22 -44.92
N GLN A 428 -12.75 -23.30 -45.80
CA GLN A 428 -11.37 -22.93 -46.04
C GLN A 428 -10.77 -22.23 -44.81
N LEU A 429 -11.54 -21.37 -44.15
CA LEU A 429 -11.12 -20.67 -42.94
C LEU A 429 -10.88 -21.67 -41.81
N VAL A 430 -11.85 -22.56 -41.55
CA VAL A 430 -11.73 -23.60 -40.52
C VAL A 430 -10.55 -24.53 -40.80
N THR A 431 -10.33 -24.90 -42.06
CA THR A 431 -9.19 -25.72 -42.47
C THR A 431 -7.86 -25.00 -42.21
N HIS A 432 -7.77 -23.70 -42.48
CA HIS A 432 -6.59 -22.90 -42.18
C HIS A 432 -6.34 -22.81 -40.67
N VAL A 433 -7.37 -22.47 -39.90
CA VAL A 433 -7.31 -22.34 -38.44
C VAL A 433 -6.94 -23.66 -37.78
N ARG A 434 -7.48 -24.80 -38.23
CA ARG A 434 -7.13 -26.14 -37.72
C ARG A 434 -5.67 -26.53 -37.99
N LYS A 435 -5.04 -26.02 -39.04
CA LYS A 435 -3.62 -26.28 -39.31
C LYS A 435 -2.71 -25.60 -38.27
N GLU A 436 -3.05 -24.39 -37.86
CA GLU A 436 -2.28 -23.66 -36.84
C GLU A 436 -2.69 -24.01 -35.42
N LEU A 437 -3.99 -24.18 -35.15
CA LEU A 437 -4.56 -24.53 -33.85
C LEU A 437 -5.46 -25.78 -33.96
N PRO A 438 -4.89 -26.99 -33.91
CA PRO A 438 -5.61 -28.25 -34.12
C PRO A 438 -6.76 -28.49 -33.14
N ASN A 439 -6.71 -27.88 -31.95
CA ASN A 439 -7.65 -28.11 -30.85
C ASN A 439 -8.57 -26.92 -30.53
N LEU A 440 -8.54 -25.84 -31.32
CA LEU A 440 -9.42 -24.69 -31.07
C LEU A 440 -10.90 -25.13 -31.16
N PRO A 441 -11.78 -24.76 -30.23
CA PRO A 441 -13.22 -24.95 -30.38
C PRO A 441 -13.75 -24.14 -31.57
N ILE A 442 -14.46 -24.80 -32.48
CA ILE A 442 -15.00 -24.17 -33.70
C ILE A 442 -16.47 -24.52 -33.85
N ILE A 443 -17.29 -23.51 -34.15
CA ILE A 443 -18.68 -23.67 -34.59
C ILE A 443 -18.77 -23.27 -36.06
N ILE A 444 -19.33 -24.15 -36.87
CA ILE A 444 -19.75 -23.87 -38.24
C ILE A 444 -21.27 -23.69 -38.25
N GLN A 445 -21.73 -22.61 -38.86
CA GLN A 445 -23.14 -22.26 -38.92
C GLN A 445 -23.66 -22.31 -40.35
N SER A 446 -24.88 -22.79 -40.56
CA SER A 446 -25.54 -22.80 -41.87
C SER A 446 -27.06 -22.88 -41.74
N TYR A 447 -27.79 -22.44 -42.77
CA TYR A 447 -29.22 -22.72 -42.93
C TYR A 447 -29.49 -24.14 -43.48
N GLU A 448 -28.48 -24.72 -44.12
CA GLU A 448 -28.52 -26.00 -44.82
C GLU A 448 -28.05 -27.14 -43.91
N GLN A 449 -28.96 -28.05 -43.53
CA GLN A 449 -28.67 -29.16 -42.61
C GLN A 449 -27.63 -30.14 -43.17
N ASP A 450 -27.56 -30.31 -44.48
CA ASP A 450 -26.59 -31.18 -45.17
C ASP A 450 -25.13 -30.74 -44.97
N LYS A 451 -24.88 -29.51 -44.51
CA LYS A 451 -23.54 -29.04 -44.12
C LYS A 451 -23.05 -29.61 -42.79
N GLU A 452 -23.91 -30.27 -42.02
CA GLU A 452 -23.54 -30.92 -40.76
C GLU A 452 -22.47 -32.01 -40.95
N GLU A 453 -22.57 -32.82 -42.00
CA GLU A 453 -21.58 -33.87 -42.29
C GLU A 453 -20.20 -33.26 -42.61
N MET A 454 -20.18 -32.09 -43.25
CA MET A 454 -18.95 -31.33 -43.52
C MET A 454 -18.35 -30.79 -42.21
N ALA A 455 -19.17 -30.25 -41.30
CA ALA A 455 -18.69 -29.77 -40.01
C ALA A 455 -18.11 -30.92 -39.17
N PHE A 456 -18.75 -32.09 -39.21
CA PHE A 456 -18.25 -33.31 -38.57
C PHE A 456 -16.87 -33.71 -39.12
N LYS A 457 -16.67 -33.69 -40.45
CA LYS A 457 -15.37 -33.96 -41.09
C LYS A 457 -14.28 -32.98 -40.67
N LEU A 458 -14.63 -31.73 -40.41
CA LEU A 458 -13.72 -30.68 -39.91
C LEU A 458 -13.52 -30.71 -38.39
N LYS A 459 -14.14 -31.67 -37.69
CA LYS A 459 -14.19 -31.74 -36.22
C LYS A 459 -14.69 -30.43 -35.60
N ALA A 460 -15.67 -29.79 -36.24
CA ALA A 460 -16.32 -28.58 -35.76
C ALA A 460 -17.74 -28.92 -35.27
N ALA A 461 -18.23 -28.17 -34.30
CA ALA A 461 -19.64 -28.24 -33.93
C ALA A 461 -20.47 -27.60 -35.06
N PHE A 462 -21.61 -28.20 -35.39
CA PHE A 462 -22.55 -27.64 -36.34
C PHE A 462 -23.68 -26.92 -35.60
N LEU A 463 -24.11 -25.79 -36.14
CA LEU A 463 -25.22 -25.02 -35.58
C LEU A 463 -26.16 -24.58 -36.71
N ASN A 464 -27.38 -25.10 -36.68
CA ASN A 464 -28.39 -24.79 -37.68
C ASN A 464 -29.04 -23.43 -37.39
N LYS A 465 -28.92 -22.48 -38.33
CA LYS A 465 -29.49 -21.12 -38.22
C LYS A 465 -31.02 -21.11 -38.10
N ASN A 466 -31.70 -22.19 -38.51
CA ASN A 466 -33.15 -22.39 -38.40
C ASN A 466 -33.60 -23.08 -37.10
N SER A 467 -32.67 -23.45 -36.19
CA SER A 467 -33.01 -24.11 -34.93
C SER A 467 -33.91 -23.23 -34.05
N GLU A 468 -34.99 -23.79 -33.53
CA GLU A 468 -35.88 -23.13 -32.56
C GLU A 468 -35.21 -22.95 -31.19
N ILE A 469 -34.17 -23.76 -30.89
CA ILE A 469 -33.43 -23.76 -29.61
C ILE A 469 -32.00 -23.20 -29.74
N LEU A 470 -31.73 -22.44 -30.80
CA LEU A 470 -30.42 -21.87 -31.13
C LEU A 470 -29.70 -21.23 -29.92
N MET A 471 -30.44 -20.47 -29.11
CA MET A 471 -29.90 -19.78 -27.93
C MET A 471 -29.33 -20.76 -26.90
N GLN A 472 -30.03 -21.88 -26.67
CA GLN A 472 -29.66 -22.86 -25.67
C GLN A 472 -28.46 -23.70 -26.15
N GLU A 473 -28.38 -23.98 -27.45
CA GLU A 473 -27.23 -24.64 -28.08
C GLU A 473 -25.95 -23.80 -27.95
N ILE A 474 -26.04 -22.48 -28.20
CA ILE A 474 -24.93 -21.55 -28.01
C ILE A 474 -24.51 -21.49 -26.53
N LYS A 475 -25.48 -21.35 -25.62
CA LYS A 475 -25.19 -21.25 -24.18
C LYS A 475 -24.51 -22.52 -23.68
N ASN A 476 -24.96 -23.69 -24.11
CA ASN A 476 -24.38 -24.99 -23.77
C ASN A 476 -22.98 -25.17 -24.38
N PHE A 477 -22.78 -24.75 -25.63
CA PHE A 477 -21.46 -24.76 -26.25
C PHE A 477 -20.51 -23.88 -25.45
N LEU A 478 -20.88 -22.62 -25.23
CA LEU A 478 -20.07 -21.65 -24.49
C LEU A 478 -19.78 -22.13 -23.06
N SER A 479 -20.75 -22.67 -22.31
CA SER A 479 -20.48 -23.18 -20.96
C SER A 479 -19.45 -24.30 -20.94
N ASN A 480 -19.41 -25.15 -21.98
CA ASN A 480 -18.49 -26.28 -22.06
C ASN A 480 -17.07 -25.87 -22.48
N PHE A 481 -16.92 -24.78 -23.24
CA PHE A 481 -15.64 -24.38 -23.84
C PHE A 481 -15.03 -23.11 -23.26
N LEU A 482 -15.80 -22.25 -22.60
CA LEU A 482 -15.30 -20.98 -22.07
C LEU A 482 -14.39 -21.13 -20.84
N GLY A 483 -14.28 -22.33 -20.23
CA GLY A 483 -13.40 -22.57 -19.09
C GLY A 483 -13.78 -21.78 -17.83
N PHE A 484 -15.02 -21.27 -17.78
CA PHE A 484 -15.55 -20.44 -16.69
C PHE A 484 -16.13 -21.24 -15.51
N GLY A 485 -15.98 -22.56 -15.53
CA GLY A 485 -16.34 -23.45 -14.43
C GLY A 485 -15.11 -23.98 -13.68
N ASP A 486 -15.28 -25.17 -13.14
CA ASP A 486 -14.19 -25.91 -12.53
C ASP A 486 -13.11 -26.28 -13.56
N PHE A 487 -11.86 -26.39 -13.11
CA PHE A 487 -10.81 -26.95 -13.96
C PHE A 487 -11.01 -28.45 -14.06
N VAL A 488 -11.38 -28.93 -15.25
CA VAL A 488 -11.50 -30.36 -15.52
C VAL A 488 -10.17 -30.86 -16.08
N PHE A 489 -9.45 -31.63 -15.28
CA PHE A 489 -8.26 -32.35 -15.73
C PHE A 489 -8.69 -33.49 -16.66
N ARG A 490 -7.99 -33.65 -17.79
CA ARG A 490 -8.32 -34.60 -18.85
C ARG A 490 -7.11 -35.45 -19.24
N ASP A 491 -7.35 -36.66 -19.68
CA ASP A 491 -6.31 -37.53 -20.26
C ASP A 491 -5.89 -37.05 -21.67
N SER A 492 -4.94 -37.74 -22.28
CA SER A 492 -4.45 -37.45 -23.64
C SER A 492 -5.54 -37.54 -24.72
N LEU A 493 -6.61 -38.31 -24.48
CA LEU A 493 -7.77 -38.47 -25.35
C LEU A 493 -8.89 -37.45 -25.08
N GLY A 494 -8.78 -36.65 -24.03
CA GLY A 494 -9.75 -35.63 -23.63
C GLY A 494 -10.84 -36.09 -22.65
N ASN A 495 -10.76 -37.30 -22.10
CA ASN A 495 -11.72 -37.79 -21.09
C ASN A 495 -11.44 -37.15 -19.72
N PRO A 496 -12.47 -36.79 -18.94
CA PRO A 496 -12.29 -36.15 -17.64
C PRO A 496 -11.72 -37.13 -16.60
N LEU A 497 -10.73 -36.67 -15.82
CA LEU A 497 -10.06 -37.40 -14.73
C LEU A 497 -10.49 -36.89 -13.37
N THR A 498 -10.40 -35.59 -13.13
CA THR A 498 -10.79 -34.94 -11.88
C THR A 498 -11.15 -33.48 -12.11
N ILE A 499 -11.78 -32.87 -11.12
CA ILE A 499 -12.37 -31.53 -11.18
C ILE A 499 -11.83 -30.70 -10.01
N ALA A 500 -11.44 -29.46 -10.29
CA ALA A 500 -11.00 -28.50 -9.28
C ALA A 500 -11.80 -27.19 -9.36
N SER A 501 -12.57 -26.91 -8.31
CA SER A 501 -13.38 -25.68 -8.20
C SER A 501 -12.61 -24.55 -7.50
N THR A 502 -11.64 -24.90 -6.66
CA THR A 502 -10.82 -23.93 -5.91
C THR A 502 -9.34 -24.02 -6.29
N MET A 503 -8.58 -22.96 -5.97
CA MET A 503 -7.12 -22.95 -6.16
C MET A 503 -6.42 -24.05 -5.35
N GLU A 504 -6.96 -24.38 -4.17
CA GLU A 504 -6.41 -25.43 -3.31
C GLU A 504 -6.68 -26.83 -3.86
N GLU A 505 -7.86 -27.07 -4.41
CA GLU A 505 -8.18 -28.32 -5.11
C GLU A 505 -7.34 -28.45 -6.37
N PHE A 506 -7.15 -27.36 -7.12
CA PHE A 506 -6.32 -27.34 -8.30
C PHE A 506 -4.86 -27.71 -7.99
N GLU A 507 -4.29 -27.15 -6.92
CA GLU A 507 -2.93 -27.51 -6.47
C GLU A 507 -2.86 -28.97 -5.97
N ARG A 508 -3.85 -29.44 -5.23
CA ARG A 508 -3.93 -30.84 -4.78
C ARG A 508 -4.00 -31.80 -5.96
N ALA A 509 -4.84 -31.49 -6.96
CA ALA A 509 -4.99 -32.27 -8.18
C ALA A 509 -3.68 -32.31 -8.98
N LEU A 510 -2.99 -31.18 -9.15
CA LEU A 510 -1.70 -31.12 -9.86
C LEU A 510 -0.65 -32.10 -9.30
N ARG A 511 -0.70 -32.42 -8.01
CA ARG A 511 0.22 -33.37 -7.35
C ARG A 511 -0.06 -34.84 -7.68
N ILE A 512 -1.30 -35.16 -8.07
CA ILE A 512 -1.77 -36.55 -8.23
C ILE A 512 -2.14 -36.93 -9.66
N ILE A 513 -2.32 -35.95 -10.56
CA ILE A 513 -2.70 -36.23 -11.96
C ILE A 513 -1.57 -36.95 -12.73
N PRO A 514 -1.92 -37.81 -13.71
CA PRO A 514 -0.93 -38.42 -14.61
C PRO A 514 -0.18 -37.40 -15.48
N ASP A 515 1.06 -37.74 -15.85
CA ASP A 515 1.94 -36.90 -16.68
C ASP A 515 1.32 -36.57 -18.05
N GLU A 516 0.60 -37.51 -18.66
CA GLU A 516 -0.11 -37.27 -19.93
C GLU A 516 -1.16 -36.16 -19.83
N SER A 517 -1.81 -36.03 -18.67
CA SER A 517 -2.79 -34.96 -18.40
C SER A 517 -2.07 -33.63 -18.26
N LEU A 518 -0.97 -33.61 -17.50
CA LEU A 518 -0.15 -32.42 -17.31
C LEU A 518 0.36 -31.87 -18.66
N LEU A 519 0.87 -32.73 -19.53
CA LEU A 519 1.33 -32.37 -20.87
C LEU A 519 0.17 -31.91 -21.76
N TYR A 520 -0.97 -32.62 -21.74
CA TYR A 520 -2.17 -32.24 -22.49
C TYR A 520 -2.63 -30.82 -22.17
N HIS A 521 -2.69 -30.46 -20.88
CA HIS A 521 -3.13 -29.14 -20.44
C HIS A 521 -2.07 -28.05 -20.68
N SER A 522 -0.79 -28.39 -20.57
CA SER A 522 0.31 -27.44 -20.79
C SER A 522 0.49 -27.07 -22.26
N GLN A 523 0.41 -28.04 -23.18
CA GLN A 523 0.44 -27.78 -24.64
C GLN A 523 -0.62 -26.78 -25.09
N LYS A 524 -1.74 -26.75 -24.38
CA LYS A 524 -2.93 -25.95 -24.71
C LYS A 524 -3.06 -24.71 -23.84
N ASN A 525 -2.04 -24.39 -23.04
CA ASN A 525 -2.01 -23.28 -22.09
C ASN A 525 -3.13 -23.29 -21.04
N HIS A 526 -3.88 -24.39 -20.87
CA HIS A 526 -5.10 -24.48 -20.08
C HIS A 526 -4.93 -23.92 -18.65
N PHE A 527 -3.78 -24.19 -18.01
CA PHE A 527 -3.47 -23.71 -16.67
C PHE A 527 -3.43 -22.17 -16.59
N SER A 528 -2.63 -21.53 -17.43
CA SER A 528 -2.56 -20.06 -17.47
C SER A 528 -3.92 -19.43 -17.82
N MET A 529 -4.71 -20.08 -18.69
CA MET A 529 -6.03 -19.57 -19.08
C MET A 529 -7.01 -19.61 -17.92
N TRP A 530 -7.07 -20.71 -17.19
CA TRP A 530 -7.99 -20.87 -16.06
C TRP A 530 -7.64 -19.94 -14.89
N LEU A 531 -6.34 -19.77 -14.62
CA LEU A 531 -5.86 -18.82 -13.61
C LEU A 531 -6.22 -17.37 -13.96
N ALA A 532 -6.03 -16.97 -15.22
CA ALA A 532 -6.43 -15.65 -15.71
C ALA A 532 -7.93 -15.42 -15.55
N ALA A 533 -8.77 -16.41 -15.93
CA ALA A 533 -10.23 -16.31 -15.83
C ALA A 533 -10.74 -16.09 -14.38
N ARG A 534 -10.03 -16.64 -13.37
CA ARG A 534 -10.33 -16.42 -11.93
C ARG A 534 -9.68 -15.16 -11.35
N GLY A 535 -8.99 -14.39 -12.18
CA GLY A 535 -8.37 -13.13 -11.79
C GLY A 535 -6.98 -13.28 -11.15
N GLU A 536 -6.32 -14.42 -11.28
CA GLU A 536 -4.94 -14.62 -10.84
C GLU A 536 -3.97 -14.30 -12.01
N ILE A 537 -4.08 -13.07 -12.53
CA ILE A 537 -3.46 -12.63 -13.78
C ILE A 537 -1.92 -12.68 -13.70
N GLN A 538 -1.35 -12.31 -12.55
CA GLN A 538 0.11 -12.30 -12.39
C GLN A 538 0.72 -13.69 -12.52
N VAL A 539 0.13 -14.69 -11.85
CA VAL A 539 0.58 -16.09 -11.97
C VAL A 539 0.37 -16.60 -13.39
N ALA A 540 -0.78 -16.30 -14.00
CA ALA A 540 -1.05 -16.68 -15.37
C ALA A 540 0.02 -16.15 -16.32
N ARG A 541 0.49 -14.90 -16.14
CA ARG A 541 1.57 -14.30 -16.93
C ARG A 541 2.95 -14.87 -16.68
N ILE A 542 3.21 -15.45 -15.50
CA ILE A 542 4.47 -16.15 -15.21
C ILE A 542 4.47 -17.53 -15.88
N ILE A 543 3.33 -18.22 -15.86
CA ILE A 543 3.20 -19.58 -16.41
C ILE A 543 3.08 -19.56 -17.95
N HIS A 544 2.37 -18.59 -18.53
CA HIS A 544 2.04 -18.55 -19.96
C HIS A 544 3.25 -18.58 -20.93
N PRO A 545 4.38 -17.90 -20.67
CA PRO A 545 5.52 -17.90 -21.59
C PRO A 545 6.28 -19.24 -21.62
N SER A 546 6.13 -20.09 -20.60
CA SER A 546 6.83 -21.36 -20.50
C SER A 546 6.19 -22.40 -21.41
N THR A 547 7.01 -22.98 -22.28
CA THR A 547 6.64 -24.06 -23.19
C THR A 547 7.14 -25.40 -22.65
N ILE A 548 6.62 -26.51 -23.18
CA ILE A 548 7.07 -27.85 -22.76
C ILE A 548 8.54 -28.09 -23.10
N GLU A 549 9.03 -27.46 -24.18
CA GLU A 549 10.41 -27.55 -24.64
C GLU A 549 11.41 -26.93 -23.64
N ASP A 550 10.93 -26.11 -22.70
CA ASP A 550 11.75 -25.51 -21.64
C ASP A 550 12.03 -26.49 -20.48
N PHE A 551 11.39 -27.68 -20.47
CA PHE A 551 11.49 -28.67 -19.40
C PHE A 551 12.05 -30.00 -19.92
N THR A 552 12.91 -30.64 -19.14
CA THR A 552 13.52 -31.92 -19.51
C THR A 552 12.55 -33.10 -19.40
N ASN A 553 11.57 -33.02 -18.51
CA ASN A 553 10.52 -34.02 -18.31
C ASN A 553 9.25 -33.42 -17.69
N SER A 554 8.18 -34.21 -17.64
CA SER A 554 6.88 -33.85 -17.04
C SER A 554 6.95 -33.53 -15.54
N GLU A 555 7.85 -34.16 -14.78
CA GLU A 555 8.00 -33.91 -13.35
C GLU A 555 8.54 -32.50 -13.08
N GLU A 556 9.53 -32.05 -13.87
CA GLU A 556 10.09 -30.71 -13.76
C GLU A 556 9.03 -29.62 -14.02
N LEU A 557 8.15 -29.86 -14.99
CA LEU A 557 6.99 -29.00 -15.26
C LEU A 557 5.99 -28.99 -14.09
N ARG A 558 5.72 -30.15 -13.48
CA ARG A 558 4.84 -30.26 -12.30
C ARG A 558 5.42 -29.47 -11.14
N GLU A 559 6.70 -29.66 -10.84
CA GLU A 559 7.40 -28.93 -9.79
C GLU A 559 7.44 -27.43 -10.08
N TYR A 560 7.69 -27.02 -11.32
CA TYR A 560 7.65 -25.61 -11.72
C TYR A 560 6.29 -24.97 -11.44
N LEU A 561 5.18 -25.62 -11.82
CA LEU A 561 3.82 -25.11 -11.58
C LEU A 561 3.53 -25.01 -10.07
N LEU A 562 3.82 -26.07 -9.30
CA LEU A 562 3.61 -26.10 -7.86
C LEU A 562 4.45 -25.06 -7.14
N ASN A 563 5.73 -24.91 -7.50
CA ASN A 563 6.62 -23.92 -6.92
C ASN A 563 6.20 -22.50 -7.28
N THR A 564 5.72 -22.27 -8.51
CA THR A 564 5.22 -20.95 -8.94
C THR A 564 3.95 -20.57 -8.16
N LEU A 565 3.00 -21.48 -8.01
CA LEU A 565 1.79 -21.28 -7.21
C LEU A 565 2.13 -21.05 -5.73
N LYS A 566 3.07 -21.82 -5.18
CA LYS A 566 3.55 -21.66 -3.79
C LYS A 566 4.22 -20.31 -3.58
N LYS A 567 5.18 -19.93 -4.44
CA LYS A 567 5.88 -18.64 -4.37
C LYS A 567 4.90 -17.47 -4.45
N TYR A 568 3.97 -17.51 -5.39
CA TYR A 568 2.96 -16.47 -5.51
C TYR A 568 2.08 -16.35 -4.26
N ARG A 569 1.65 -17.48 -3.68
CA ARG A 569 0.90 -17.48 -2.41
C ARG A 569 1.71 -16.87 -1.26
N GLN A 570 2.98 -17.24 -1.15
CA GLN A 570 3.89 -16.68 -0.15
C GLN A 570 4.07 -15.18 -0.35
N GLU A 571 4.33 -14.72 -1.58
CA GLU A 571 4.44 -13.29 -1.91
C GLU A 571 3.15 -12.52 -1.58
N LYS A 572 1.97 -13.09 -1.87
CA LYS A 572 0.67 -12.47 -1.56
C LYS A 572 0.42 -12.32 -0.06
N ARG A 573 1.00 -13.22 0.76
CA ARG A 573 0.91 -13.26 2.24
C ARG A 573 2.06 -12.50 2.93
N ARG A 574 3.18 -12.31 2.25
CA ARG A 574 4.41 -11.68 2.78
C ARG A 574 4.15 -10.25 3.24
N GLY A 575 4.50 -9.96 4.49
CA GLY A 575 4.30 -8.68 5.16
C GLY A 575 2.84 -8.35 5.47
N LYS A 576 1.92 -9.34 5.42
CA LYS A 576 0.49 -9.15 5.73
C LYS A 576 0.05 -9.96 6.96
N ILE A 577 -1.13 -9.59 7.46
CA ILE A 577 -1.85 -10.34 8.49
C ILE A 577 -2.75 -11.38 7.80
N VAL A 578 -2.65 -12.63 8.22
CA VAL A 578 -3.39 -13.75 7.65
C VAL A 578 -4.28 -14.37 8.72
N GLY A 579 -5.53 -14.68 8.38
CA GLY A 579 -6.43 -15.42 9.26
C GLY A 579 -5.94 -16.86 9.46
N PHE A 580 -6.23 -17.43 10.64
CA PHE A 580 -5.93 -18.84 10.94
C PHE A 580 -6.94 -19.78 10.25
N ASP A 581 -6.95 -19.78 8.92
CA ASP A 581 -7.75 -20.70 8.09
C ASP A 581 -6.82 -21.64 7.31
N THR A 582 -7.15 -22.92 7.34
CA THR A 582 -6.19 -24.03 7.34
C THR A 582 -5.56 -24.35 5.98
N ALA A 583 -4.40 -23.74 5.68
CA ALA A 583 -3.32 -24.28 4.84
C ALA A 583 -2.00 -23.53 5.17
N TRP A 584 -1.14 -24.19 5.95
CA TRP A 584 -0.27 -23.60 6.97
C TRP A 584 1.16 -23.30 6.50
N GLU A 585 1.65 -22.08 6.73
CA GLU A 585 3.06 -21.76 7.00
C GLU A 585 3.09 -20.46 7.86
N VAL A 586 3.12 -20.59 9.19
CA VAL A 586 3.46 -19.45 10.07
C VAL A 586 4.96 -19.26 9.96
N ASP A 587 5.38 -18.20 9.30
CA ASP A 587 6.78 -17.90 9.05
C ASP A 587 7.16 -16.51 9.60
N GLU A 588 8.44 -16.15 9.53
CA GLU A 588 8.92 -14.85 10.02
C GLU A 588 8.40 -13.68 9.18
N SER A 589 7.84 -13.95 7.98
CA SER A 589 7.39 -12.96 7.00
C SER A 589 5.90 -12.62 7.07
N ASN A 590 5.12 -13.31 7.90
CA ASN A 590 3.69 -13.06 8.08
C ASN A 590 3.31 -12.97 9.57
N ILE A 591 2.17 -12.32 9.85
CA ILE A 591 1.56 -12.31 11.19
C ILE A 591 0.25 -13.06 11.11
N VAL A 592 -0.01 -13.91 12.09
CA VAL A 592 -1.21 -14.75 12.10
C VAL A 592 -2.22 -14.27 13.12
N SER A 593 -3.46 -14.06 12.68
CA SER A 593 -4.59 -13.67 13.54
C SER A 593 -5.29 -14.92 14.06
N LEU A 594 -5.25 -15.12 15.39
CA LEU A 594 -5.86 -16.25 16.09
C LEU A 594 -7.32 -15.99 16.49
N ALA A 595 -7.71 -14.73 16.61
CA ALA A 595 -9.07 -14.28 16.85
C ALA A 595 -9.32 -12.96 16.11
N GLU A 596 -10.59 -12.63 15.87
CA GLU A 596 -10.99 -11.39 15.21
C GLU A 596 -10.93 -10.19 16.18
N GLY A 597 -11.16 -8.98 15.64
CA GLY A 597 -11.16 -7.72 16.39
C GLY A 597 -9.92 -6.88 16.12
N SER A 598 -9.77 -5.79 16.88
CA SER A 598 -8.60 -4.90 16.79
C SER A 598 -7.35 -5.60 17.33
N PHE A 599 -6.17 -5.21 16.83
CA PHE A 599 -4.88 -5.76 17.29
C PHE A 599 -4.20 -4.90 18.35
N GLY A 600 -4.82 -3.81 18.80
CA GLY A 600 -4.22 -2.84 19.71
C GLY A 600 -3.04 -2.08 19.10
N GLY A 601 -2.39 -1.21 19.88
CA GLY A 601 -1.28 -0.38 19.40
C GLY A 601 -0.02 -1.17 19.05
N LYS A 602 0.46 -2.01 19.97
CA LYS A 602 1.65 -2.85 19.73
C LYS A 602 1.46 -3.77 18.52
N GLY A 603 0.28 -4.37 18.40
CA GLY A 603 -0.06 -5.27 17.30
C GLY A 603 -0.08 -4.56 15.94
N ARG A 604 -0.60 -3.33 15.88
CA ARG A 604 -0.50 -2.47 14.69
C ARG A 604 0.95 -2.12 14.36
N GLY A 605 1.75 -1.77 15.37
CA GLY A 605 3.18 -1.48 15.22
C GLY A 605 3.95 -2.68 14.67
N LEU A 606 3.74 -3.88 15.21
CA LEU A 606 4.36 -5.12 14.73
C LEU A 606 3.95 -5.48 13.31
N SER A 607 2.66 -5.34 12.98
CA SER A 607 2.18 -5.50 11.60
C SER A 607 2.90 -4.56 10.65
N PHE A 608 3.05 -3.30 11.05
CA PHE A 608 3.76 -2.32 10.25
C PHE A 608 5.24 -2.65 10.08
N ILE A 609 5.94 -3.11 11.14
CA ILE A 609 7.32 -3.61 11.04
C ILE A 609 7.42 -4.74 10.02
N ASN A 610 6.50 -5.71 10.10
CA ASN A 610 6.49 -6.85 9.20
C ASN A 610 6.30 -6.41 7.74
N THR A 611 5.40 -5.45 7.48
CA THR A 611 5.26 -4.81 6.16
C THR A 611 6.55 -4.08 5.77
N LEU A 612 7.17 -3.29 6.66
CA LEU A 612 8.41 -2.57 6.37
C LEU A 612 9.53 -3.50 5.91
N ILE A 613 9.77 -4.58 6.66
CA ILE A 613 10.85 -5.53 6.39
C ILE A 613 10.57 -6.35 5.13
N TYR A 614 9.38 -6.94 5.01
CA TYR A 614 9.15 -7.95 3.99
C TYR A 614 8.43 -7.44 2.73
N THR A 615 7.66 -6.36 2.83
CA THR A 615 6.95 -5.76 1.68
C THR A 615 7.79 -4.68 1.00
N PHE A 616 8.41 -3.78 1.76
CA PHE A 616 9.29 -2.74 1.20
C PHE A 616 10.75 -3.16 1.03
N ASP A 617 11.10 -4.34 1.57
CA ASP A 617 12.44 -4.93 1.49
C ASP A 617 13.54 -3.94 1.91
N ILE A 618 13.37 -3.35 3.10
CA ILE A 618 14.36 -2.41 3.65
C ILE A 618 15.71 -3.09 3.95
N SER A 619 15.75 -4.44 3.91
CA SER A 619 16.98 -5.23 4.01
C SER A 619 18.03 -4.85 2.96
N GLN A 620 17.60 -4.32 1.80
CA GLN A 620 18.48 -3.80 0.75
C GLN A 620 19.38 -2.64 1.21
N TYR A 621 18.97 -1.90 2.24
CA TYR A 621 19.74 -0.78 2.80
C TYR A 621 20.69 -1.23 3.93
N THR A 622 20.61 -2.50 4.35
CA THR A 622 21.47 -3.09 5.39
C THR A 622 22.11 -4.40 4.88
N PRO A 623 22.88 -4.38 3.77
CA PRO A 623 23.22 -5.60 3.02
C PRO A 623 24.09 -6.62 3.79
N ASN A 624 24.81 -6.19 4.83
CA ASN A 624 25.77 -7.01 5.58
C ASN A 624 25.24 -7.53 6.93
N ILE A 625 23.92 -7.40 7.17
CA ILE A 625 23.23 -7.96 8.33
C ILE A 625 21.85 -8.45 7.90
N ASN A 626 21.38 -9.56 8.46
CA ASN A 626 20.04 -10.04 8.17
C ASN A 626 19.03 -9.28 9.03
N LEU A 627 18.14 -8.52 8.39
CA LEU A 627 17.04 -7.86 9.08
C LEU A 627 15.82 -8.78 9.14
N ARG A 628 15.31 -9.05 10.34
CA ARG A 628 14.23 -10.02 10.58
C ARG A 628 13.23 -9.51 11.62
N THR A 629 12.08 -10.17 11.69
CA THR A 629 11.18 -10.14 12.84
C THR A 629 11.03 -11.55 13.42
N PRO A 630 10.81 -11.67 14.75
CA PRO A 630 10.42 -12.95 15.32
C PRO A 630 9.03 -13.38 14.83
N ARG A 631 8.78 -14.68 14.80
CA ARG A 631 7.46 -15.22 14.49
C ARG A 631 6.44 -14.68 15.49
N THR A 632 5.35 -14.13 14.96
CA THR A 632 4.36 -13.37 15.75
C THR A 632 2.95 -13.81 15.38
N SER A 633 2.13 -14.06 16.41
CA SER A 633 0.69 -14.29 16.30
C SER A 633 -0.08 -13.34 17.20
N ILE A 634 -1.28 -12.93 16.81
CA ILE A 634 -2.09 -11.95 17.54
C ILE A 634 -3.48 -12.52 17.81
N ILE A 635 -3.95 -12.33 19.04
CA ILE A 635 -5.34 -12.55 19.46
C ILE A 635 -6.03 -11.19 19.47
N GLY A 636 -6.98 -10.97 18.58
CA GLY A 636 -7.73 -9.71 18.51
C GLY A 636 -8.67 -9.49 19.70
N THR A 637 -9.08 -8.24 19.90
CA THR A 637 -9.87 -7.79 21.07
C THR A 637 -11.22 -8.50 21.24
N SER A 638 -11.78 -9.11 20.18
CA SER A 638 -13.08 -9.81 20.29
C SER A 638 -13.02 -11.00 21.25
N GLU A 639 -11.86 -11.68 21.37
CA GLU A 639 -11.70 -12.74 22.36
C GLU A 639 -11.70 -12.18 23.79
N TYR A 640 -11.08 -11.01 24.03
CA TYR A 640 -11.11 -10.37 25.35
C TYR A 640 -12.53 -10.05 25.79
N GLU A 641 -13.32 -9.42 24.92
CA GLU A 641 -14.73 -9.11 25.20
C GLU A 641 -15.54 -10.38 25.46
N GLY A 642 -15.40 -11.39 24.59
CA GLY A 642 -16.04 -12.68 24.75
C GLY A 642 -15.63 -13.39 26.04
N PHE A 643 -14.36 -13.31 26.42
CA PHE A 643 -13.81 -13.87 27.66
C PHE A 643 -14.40 -13.19 28.90
N MET A 644 -14.45 -11.86 28.91
CA MET A 644 -15.01 -11.09 30.03
C MET A 644 -16.50 -11.40 30.26
N MET A 645 -17.29 -11.49 29.17
CA MET A 645 -18.71 -11.82 29.24
C MET A 645 -18.96 -13.28 29.66
N ARG A 646 -18.30 -14.24 29.00
CA ARG A 646 -18.47 -15.68 29.24
C ARG A 646 -18.21 -16.07 30.70
N ASN A 647 -17.26 -15.41 31.33
CA ASN A 647 -16.80 -15.73 32.69
C ASN A 647 -17.41 -14.80 33.77
N GLY A 648 -18.31 -13.87 33.40
CA GLY A 648 -18.94 -12.93 34.32
C GLY A 648 -17.93 -12.07 35.10
N LEU A 649 -16.85 -11.63 34.45
CA LEU A 649 -15.71 -11.01 35.13
C LEU A 649 -15.93 -9.53 35.48
N TYR A 650 -16.78 -8.82 34.76
CA TYR A 650 -17.02 -7.39 35.01
C TYR A 650 -17.44 -7.13 36.46
N GLU A 651 -18.44 -7.85 36.98
CA GLU A 651 -18.92 -7.68 38.35
C GLU A 651 -17.83 -8.00 39.40
N LYS A 652 -17.08 -9.08 39.18
CA LYS A 652 -16.02 -9.53 40.11
C LYS A 652 -14.87 -8.52 40.21
N VAL A 653 -14.49 -7.93 39.09
CA VAL A 653 -13.38 -6.97 39.02
C VAL A 653 -13.73 -5.64 39.68
N PHE A 654 -14.95 -5.15 39.50
CA PHE A 654 -15.39 -3.90 40.15
C PHE A 654 -15.69 -4.09 41.65
N ALA A 655 -15.94 -5.32 42.10
CA ALA A 655 -16.16 -5.64 43.51
C ALA A 655 -14.85 -5.85 44.31
N SER A 656 -13.78 -6.35 43.68
CA SER A 656 -12.51 -6.61 44.37
C SER A 656 -11.53 -5.42 44.27
N SER A 657 -10.90 -5.10 45.39
CA SER A 657 -9.82 -4.11 45.46
C SER A 657 -8.44 -4.74 45.26
N SER A 658 -8.29 -6.05 45.49
CA SER A 658 -7.00 -6.76 45.46
C SER A 658 -6.67 -7.29 44.07
N TYR A 659 -5.53 -6.88 43.50
CA TYR A 659 -5.10 -7.35 42.19
C TYR A 659 -4.85 -8.87 42.15
N VAL A 660 -4.34 -9.45 43.25
CA VAL A 660 -4.08 -10.90 43.36
C VAL A 660 -5.37 -11.72 43.29
N GLU A 661 -6.48 -11.20 43.85
CA GLU A 661 -7.80 -11.85 43.73
C GLU A 661 -8.34 -11.77 42.31
N ILE A 662 -8.17 -10.62 41.65
CA ILE A 662 -8.51 -10.44 40.24
C ILE A 662 -7.76 -11.45 39.37
N GLN A 663 -6.44 -11.59 39.55
CA GLN A 663 -5.63 -12.58 38.82
C GLN A 663 -6.16 -14.01 38.98
N LYS A 664 -6.57 -14.41 40.18
CA LYS A 664 -7.16 -15.74 40.43
C LYS A 664 -8.47 -15.94 39.68
N HIS A 665 -9.37 -14.95 39.69
CA HIS A 665 -10.63 -15.01 38.93
C HIS A 665 -10.39 -15.14 37.42
N PHE A 666 -9.37 -14.47 36.88
CA PHE A 666 -9.00 -14.60 35.47
C PHE A 666 -8.42 -15.98 35.15
N LEU A 667 -7.57 -16.54 36.01
CA LEU A 667 -7.01 -17.88 35.83
C LEU A 667 -8.10 -18.97 35.83
N GLU A 668 -9.12 -18.83 36.68
CA GLU A 668 -10.29 -19.71 36.72
C GLU A 668 -11.17 -19.63 35.46
N GLY A 669 -11.12 -18.52 34.73
CA GLY A 669 -11.92 -18.30 33.53
C GLY A 669 -11.50 -19.16 32.32
N GLU A 670 -12.43 -19.39 31.40
CA GLU A 670 -12.19 -20.16 30.18
C GLU A 670 -12.13 -19.30 28.90
N LEU A 671 -11.07 -19.52 28.12
CA LEU A 671 -10.93 -19.01 26.74
C LEU A 671 -11.89 -19.77 25.79
N SER A 672 -12.15 -19.22 24.60
CA SER A 672 -13.00 -19.88 23.61
C SER A 672 -12.39 -21.20 23.11
N ASP A 673 -13.23 -22.18 22.79
CA ASP A 673 -12.75 -23.48 22.29
C ASP A 673 -12.03 -23.37 20.95
N GLN A 674 -12.47 -22.44 20.10
CA GLN A 674 -11.79 -22.13 18.84
C GLN A 674 -10.37 -21.61 19.09
N LEU A 675 -10.18 -20.71 20.07
CA LEU A 675 -8.84 -20.22 20.42
C LEU A 675 -7.99 -21.34 21.03
N LYS A 676 -8.54 -22.19 21.92
CA LYS A 676 -7.83 -23.34 22.49
C LYS A 676 -7.27 -24.26 21.38
N ILE A 677 -8.08 -24.58 20.37
CA ILE A 677 -7.66 -25.40 19.21
C ILE A 677 -6.56 -24.70 18.40
N ARG A 678 -6.70 -23.39 18.15
CA ARG A 678 -5.71 -22.60 17.41
C ARG A 678 -4.38 -22.47 18.16
N LEU A 679 -4.40 -22.37 19.49
CA LEU A 679 -3.21 -22.31 20.35
C LEU A 679 -2.49 -23.67 20.41
N ASP A 680 -3.20 -24.79 20.59
CA ASP A 680 -2.58 -26.13 20.55
C ASP A 680 -1.81 -26.33 19.24
N ARG A 681 -2.43 -25.93 18.14
CA ARG A 681 -1.86 -25.95 16.80
C ARG A 681 -0.64 -25.02 16.66
N LEU A 682 -0.72 -23.79 17.20
CA LEU A 682 0.40 -22.83 17.17
C LEU A 682 1.64 -23.40 17.90
N LEU A 683 1.45 -24.05 19.05
CA LEU A 683 2.53 -24.62 19.86
C LEU A 683 3.18 -25.89 19.26
N GLN A 684 2.60 -26.43 18.18
CA GLN A 684 3.24 -27.45 17.35
C GLN A 684 4.28 -26.83 16.40
N ILE A 685 4.20 -25.52 16.14
CA ILE A 685 5.13 -24.77 15.29
C ILE A 685 6.16 -24.01 16.14
N TYR A 686 5.71 -23.46 17.27
CA TYR A 686 6.52 -22.62 18.14
C TYR A 686 7.20 -23.50 19.20
N HIS A 687 8.52 -23.66 19.05
CA HIS A 687 9.34 -24.49 19.94
C HIS A 687 10.28 -23.66 20.83
N ARG A 688 10.38 -22.35 20.59
CA ARG A 688 11.21 -21.42 21.37
C ARG A 688 10.40 -20.81 22.52
N PRO A 689 11.07 -20.20 23.52
CA PRO A 689 10.37 -19.43 24.55
C PRO A 689 9.46 -18.36 23.95
N LEU A 690 8.37 -18.06 24.64
CA LEU A 690 7.29 -17.19 24.16
C LEU A 690 7.20 -15.95 25.03
N ALA A 691 7.09 -14.79 24.39
CA ALA A 691 6.64 -13.56 25.01
C ALA A 691 5.14 -13.39 24.74
N VAL A 692 4.34 -13.38 25.79
CA VAL A 692 2.90 -13.09 25.77
C VAL A 692 2.72 -11.65 26.22
N ARG A 693 2.48 -10.76 25.26
CA ARG A 693 2.52 -9.31 25.45
C ARG A 693 1.12 -8.70 25.35
N SER A 694 0.84 -7.75 26.23
CA SER A 694 -0.30 -6.85 26.15
C SER A 694 -0.23 -5.95 24.92
N SER A 695 -1.38 -5.71 24.29
CA SER A 695 -1.56 -4.74 23.21
C SER A 695 -2.90 -4.04 23.41
N GLY A 696 -2.91 -3.01 24.26
CA GLY A 696 -4.10 -2.19 24.52
C GLY A 696 -4.51 -1.34 23.30
N LEU A 697 -5.75 -0.85 23.27
CA LEU A 697 -6.23 0.05 22.22
C LEU A 697 -5.58 1.43 22.31
N LEU A 698 -5.45 1.95 23.53
CA LEU A 698 -4.85 3.24 23.81
C LEU A 698 -3.32 3.17 23.90
N GLU A 699 -2.78 1.98 24.17
CA GLU A 699 -1.33 1.72 24.16
C GLU A 699 -0.72 2.05 22.79
N ASP A 700 0.49 2.64 22.75
CA ASP A 700 1.20 3.05 21.53
C ASP A 700 0.34 3.82 20.49
N SER A 701 -0.72 4.51 20.94
CA SER A 701 -1.53 5.40 20.11
C SER A 701 -0.74 6.65 19.72
N ILE A 702 -0.91 7.14 18.48
CA ILE A 702 -0.18 8.32 17.97
C ILE A 702 -0.48 9.58 18.79
N MET A 703 -1.70 9.73 19.32
CA MET A 703 -2.07 10.91 20.11
C MET A 703 -1.76 10.79 21.60
N GLN A 704 -1.67 9.57 22.14
CA GLN A 704 -1.46 9.29 23.57
C GLN A 704 -0.71 7.96 23.76
N PRO A 705 0.57 7.85 23.38
CA PRO A 705 1.31 6.61 23.52
C PRO A 705 1.60 6.36 25.00
N PHE A 706 1.02 5.27 25.50
CA PHE A 706 1.29 4.74 26.83
C PHE A 706 2.35 3.67 26.76
N ALA A 707 3.32 3.68 27.67
CA ALA A 707 4.40 2.70 27.68
C ALA A 707 4.48 1.99 29.04
N GLY A 708 4.40 0.66 29.03
CA GLY A 708 4.72 -0.19 30.19
C GLY A 708 3.68 -0.20 31.30
N ILE A 709 2.42 0.08 30.98
CA ILE A 709 1.31 0.04 31.96
C ILE A 709 0.83 -1.39 32.20
N PHE A 710 0.78 -2.18 31.12
CA PHE A 710 0.26 -3.53 31.12
C PHE A 710 1.39 -4.56 31.12
N GLU A 711 1.11 -5.71 31.70
CA GLU A 711 2.14 -6.71 31.96
C GLU A 711 2.52 -7.49 30.69
N THR A 712 3.74 -8.03 30.69
CA THR A 712 4.23 -8.99 29.70
C THR A 712 4.81 -10.22 30.39
N TYR A 713 4.35 -11.41 29.99
CA TYR A 713 4.80 -12.67 30.56
C TYR A 713 5.70 -13.43 29.58
N ILE A 714 6.84 -13.93 30.07
CA ILE A 714 7.75 -14.78 29.29
C ILE A 714 7.61 -16.23 29.76
N VAL A 715 7.30 -17.13 28.84
CA VAL A 715 7.10 -18.56 29.09
C VAL A 715 8.24 -19.35 28.42
N PRO A 716 8.96 -20.24 29.14
CA PRO A 716 10.04 -21.05 28.57
C PRO A 716 9.63 -21.95 27.40
N ASN A 717 8.36 -22.39 27.36
CA ASN A 717 7.76 -23.20 26.29
C ASN A 717 8.55 -24.47 25.91
N ASN A 718 9.20 -25.10 26.90
CA ASN A 718 10.09 -26.24 26.68
C ASN A 718 9.67 -27.52 27.42
N HIS A 719 8.51 -27.52 28.08
CA HIS A 719 8.00 -28.70 28.77
C HIS A 719 7.76 -29.86 27.77
N PRO A 720 8.20 -31.11 28.05
CA PRO A 720 8.01 -32.24 27.13
C PRO A 720 6.54 -32.52 26.79
N ASP A 721 5.66 -32.40 27.78
CA ASP A 721 4.21 -32.47 27.59
C ASP A 721 3.65 -31.18 26.97
N LYS A 722 3.07 -31.31 25.78
CA LYS A 722 2.40 -30.22 25.05
C LYS A 722 1.21 -29.63 25.79
N HIS A 723 0.50 -30.43 26.61
CA HIS A 723 -0.67 -29.94 27.35
C HIS A 723 -0.26 -28.96 28.45
N ILE A 724 0.91 -29.17 29.06
CA ILE A 724 1.46 -28.23 30.04
C ILE A 724 1.92 -26.94 29.34
N ARG A 725 2.57 -27.04 28.18
CA ARG A 725 2.92 -25.85 27.37
C ARG A 725 1.70 -25.03 26.98
N LEU A 726 0.64 -25.71 26.54
CA LEU A 726 -0.65 -25.08 26.20
C LEU A 726 -1.26 -24.38 27.42
N LYS A 727 -1.31 -25.06 28.58
CA LYS A 727 -1.82 -24.48 29.81
C LYS A 727 -1.03 -23.23 30.22
N GLN A 728 0.30 -23.28 30.22
CA GLN A 728 1.15 -22.12 30.57
C GLN A 728 0.91 -20.93 29.63
N ALA A 729 0.77 -21.18 28.31
CA ALA A 729 0.44 -20.13 27.36
C ALA A 729 -0.95 -19.53 27.60
N MET A 730 -1.96 -20.37 27.87
CA MET A 730 -3.32 -19.92 28.20
C MET A 730 -3.35 -19.10 29.50
N ASP A 731 -2.65 -19.54 30.54
CA ASP A 731 -2.58 -18.85 31.83
C ASP A 731 -1.89 -17.48 31.68
N ALA A 732 -0.82 -17.40 30.88
CA ALA A 732 -0.18 -16.12 30.54
C ALA A 732 -1.13 -15.17 29.80
N ILE A 733 -1.91 -15.65 28.83
CA ILE A 733 -2.92 -14.84 28.12
C ILE A 733 -3.96 -14.27 29.09
N LYS A 734 -4.48 -15.11 30.00
CA LYS A 734 -5.47 -14.70 31.01
C LYS A 734 -4.90 -13.64 31.96
N LEU A 735 -3.65 -13.77 32.38
CA LEU A 735 -2.99 -12.79 33.24
C LEU A 735 -2.70 -11.47 32.51
N VAL A 736 -2.37 -11.51 31.22
CA VAL A 736 -2.30 -10.30 30.38
C VAL A 736 -3.66 -9.59 30.37
N TYR A 737 -4.77 -10.30 30.21
CA TYR A 737 -6.11 -9.70 30.31
C TYR A 737 -6.38 -9.12 31.71
N ALA A 738 -5.94 -9.79 32.78
CA ALA A 738 -6.07 -9.28 34.14
C ALA A 738 -5.30 -7.97 34.36
N SER A 739 -4.15 -7.79 33.70
CA SER A 739 -3.27 -6.63 33.87
C SER A 739 -3.91 -5.27 33.59
N VAL A 740 -5.01 -5.24 32.81
CA VAL A 740 -5.85 -4.04 32.62
C VAL A 740 -6.33 -3.47 33.95
N PHE A 741 -6.54 -4.33 34.95
CA PHE A 741 -7.07 -4.00 36.26
C PHE A 741 -6.02 -3.94 37.37
N SER A 742 -4.73 -3.93 37.02
CA SER A 742 -3.65 -3.69 37.97
C SER A 742 -3.77 -2.31 38.63
N ASP A 743 -3.18 -2.13 39.80
CA ASP A 743 -3.25 -0.86 40.54
C ASP A 743 -2.58 0.29 39.77
N THR A 744 -1.50 -0.03 39.03
CA THR A 744 -0.83 0.89 38.12
C THR A 744 -1.72 1.31 36.96
N ALA A 745 -2.36 0.35 36.27
CA ALA A 745 -3.27 0.64 35.17
C ALA A 745 -4.51 1.43 35.63
N ARG A 746 -5.14 1.04 36.75
CA ARG A 746 -6.28 1.77 37.34
C ARG A 746 -5.91 3.20 37.72
N GLY A 747 -4.78 3.40 38.40
CA GLY A 747 -4.29 4.72 38.78
C GLY A 747 -4.03 5.61 37.57
N TYR A 748 -3.50 5.03 36.49
CA TYR A 748 -3.21 5.75 35.26
C TYR A 748 -4.47 6.14 34.48
N ILE A 749 -5.37 5.18 34.20
CA ILE A 749 -6.61 5.42 33.45
C ILE A 749 -7.46 6.50 34.15
N LYS A 750 -7.48 6.49 35.49
CA LYS A 750 -8.13 7.54 36.29
C LYS A 750 -7.47 8.92 36.11
N ALA A 751 -6.14 8.99 36.00
CA ALA A 751 -5.41 10.25 35.86
C ALA A 751 -5.67 10.96 34.51
N ILE A 752 -6.04 10.22 33.47
CA ILE A 752 -6.37 10.73 32.13
C ILE A 752 -7.87 10.95 31.90
N ASN A 753 -8.72 10.80 32.94
CA ASN A 753 -10.18 10.91 32.86
C ASN A 753 -10.86 9.93 31.89
N TYR A 754 -10.26 8.77 31.61
CA TYR A 754 -10.90 7.68 30.89
C TYR A 754 -11.56 6.70 31.85
N LYS A 755 -12.50 5.90 31.34
CA LYS A 755 -13.02 4.77 32.08
C LYS A 755 -12.27 3.51 31.71
N ILE A 756 -12.04 2.66 32.70
CA ILE A 756 -11.40 1.35 32.49
C ILE A 756 -12.23 0.42 31.61
N GLU A 757 -13.55 0.63 31.52
CA GLU A 757 -14.45 -0.14 30.66
C GLU A 757 -14.18 0.09 29.16
N ASP A 758 -13.57 1.22 28.80
CA ASP A 758 -13.28 1.56 27.41
C ASP A 758 -11.99 0.90 26.90
N GLU A 759 -11.14 0.41 27.80
CA GLU A 759 -9.89 -0.26 27.43
C GLU A 759 -10.17 -1.72 27.03
N ARG A 760 -9.76 -2.08 25.81
CA ARG A 760 -9.86 -3.44 25.28
C ARG A 760 -8.46 -3.97 25.02
N MET A 761 -8.25 -5.24 25.35
CA MET A 761 -6.92 -5.85 25.28
C MET A 761 -6.83 -6.85 24.14
N ALA A 762 -5.90 -6.61 23.20
CA ALA A 762 -5.40 -7.65 22.31
C ALA A 762 -4.15 -8.30 22.93
N VAL A 763 -3.82 -9.54 22.53
CA VAL A 763 -2.65 -10.25 23.04
C VAL A 763 -1.75 -10.66 21.90
N ILE A 764 -0.46 -10.39 22.04
CA ILE A 764 0.58 -10.78 21.08
C ILE A 764 1.32 -11.98 21.66
N ILE A 765 1.46 -13.04 20.87
CA ILE A 765 2.29 -14.21 21.16
C ILE A 765 3.46 -14.18 20.19
N GLN A 766 4.66 -13.99 20.71
CA GLN A 766 5.86 -13.78 19.91
C GLN A 766 6.99 -14.69 20.39
N GLU A 767 7.77 -15.28 19.48
CA GLU A 767 8.99 -16.00 19.88
C GLU A 767 10.02 -15.03 20.47
N VAL A 768 10.60 -15.40 21.61
CA VAL A 768 11.72 -14.68 22.21
C VAL A 768 12.95 -14.87 21.31
N VAL A 769 13.66 -13.78 21.03
CA VAL A 769 14.91 -13.82 20.25
C VAL A 769 16.06 -14.23 21.16
N GLY A 770 16.80 -15.27 20.78
CA GLY A 770 17.99 -15.70 21.50
C GLY A 770 18.50 -17.08 21.09
N ASN A 771 19.46 -17.59 21.85
CA ASN A 771 19.99 -18.94 21.73
C ASN A 771 20.00 -19.62 23.10
N THR A 772 20.08 -20.94 23.10
CA THR A 772 20.19 -21.76 24.32
C THR A 772 21.65 -21.84 24.77
N TYR A 773 21.92 -21.50 26.03
CA TYR A 773 23.20 -21.64 26.70
C TYR A 773 22.99 -22.31 28.05
N GLY A 774 23.39 -23.58 28.18
CA GLY A 774 23.08 -24.38 29.37
C GLY A 774 21.56 -24.44 29.61
N ASN A 775 21.13 -24.00 30.79
CA ASN A 775 19.71 -23.94 31.19
C ASN A 775 19.06 -22.58 30.89
N TYR A 776 19.71 -21.71 30.11
CA TYR A 776 19.25 -20.35 29.89
C TYR A 776 19.06 -20.04 28.40
N TYR A 777 18.13 -19.12 28.11
CA TYR A 777 17.89 -18.65 26.74
C TYR A 777 17.88 -17.12 26.67
N TYR A 778 18.76 -16.54 25.85
CA TYR A 778 18.90 -15.08 25.71
C TYR A 778 19.65 -14.69 24.42
N PRO A 779 19.49 -13.46 23.90
CA PRO A 779 20.24 -12.96 22.75
C PRO A 779 21.61 -12.42 23.18
N HIS A 780 22.55 -12.32 22.23
CA HIS A 780 23.86 -11.72 22.49
C HIS A 780 23.75 -10.27 22.93
N ILE A 781 22.86 -9.51 22.29
CA ILE A 781 22.66 -8.09 22.54
C ILE A 781 21.18 -7.77 22.40
N SER A 782 20.69 -6.89 23.26
CA SER A 782 19.42 -6.20 23.09
C SER A 782 19.60 -4.70 23.30
N GLY A 783 18.68 -3.90 22.77
CA GLY A 783 18.79 -2.46 22.87
C GLY A 783 17.54 -1.70 22.48
N VAL A 784 17.57 -0.41 22.80
CA VAL A 784 16.57 0.58 22.42
C VAL A 784 17.30 1.72 21.73
N ALA A 785 16.78 2.19 20.61
CA ALA A 785 17.33 3.33 19.89
C ALA A 785 16.25 4.37 19.60
N GLN A 786 16.61 5.64 19.70
CA GLN A 786 15.75 6.78 19.49
C GLN A 786 16.33 7.67 18.40
N SER A 787 15.48 8.11 17.47
CA SER A 787 15.85 8.98 16.35
C SER A 787 16.01 10.45 16.74
N TYR A 788 15.73 10.78 18.01
CA TYR A 788 15.92 12.12 18.55
C TYR A 788 16.56 12.04 19.93
N ASN A 789 17.68 12.73 20.11
CA ASN A 789 18.42 12.83 21.36
C ASN A 789 18.15 14.19 22.02
N TYR A 790 17.37 14.21 23.09
CA TYR A 790 17.13 15.45 23.86
C TYR A 790 18.37 15.99 24.58
N TYR A 791 19.42 15.17 24.73
CA TYR A 791 20.65 15.50 25.48
C TYR A 791 21.89 15.11 24.67
N PRO A 792 22.13 15.76 23.51
CA PRO A 792 23.36 15.58 22.77
C PRO A 792 24.54 16.21 23.53
N PHE A 793 25.72 15.67 23.29
CA PHE A 793 26.98 16.14 23.87
C PHE A 793 28.03 16.30 22.76
N GLY A 794 29.05 17.12 23.01
CA GLY A 794 30.08 17.42 22.00
C GLY A 794 29.47 18.06 20.75
N HIS A 795 29.71 17.47 19.58
CA HIS A 795 29.18 17.95 18.29
C HIS A 795 27.91 17.23 17.82
N ILE A 796 27.40 16.26 18.60
CA ILE A 796 26.17 15.52 18.28
C ILE A 796 25.01 16.51 18.23
N GLN A 797 24.11 16.38 17.26
CA GLN A 797 22.88 17.15 17.18
C GLN A 797 21.71 16.35 17.76
N PRO A 798 20.63 17.00 18.21
CA PRO A 798 19.44 16.28 18.66
C PRO A 798 18.90 15.28 17.62
N GLU A 799 18.95 15.64 16.33
CA GLU A 799 18.44 14.83 15.23
C GLU A 799 19.31 13.61 14.91
N ASP A 800 20.51 13.50 15.49
CA ASP A 800 21.41 12.36 15.26
C ASP A 800 21.04 11.13 16.09
N GLY A 801 20.09 11.28 17.03
CA GLY A 801 19.58 10.17 17.85
C GLY A 801 20.61 9.54 18.78
N PHE A 802 20.20 8.47 19.47
CA PHE A 802 21.08 7.66 20.31
C PHE A 802 20.55 6.23 20.44
N ALA A 803 21.41 5.31 20.87
CA ALA A 803 21.06 3.93 21.18
C ALA A 803 21.67 3.49 22.52
N ASN A 804 20.90 2.70 23.27
CA ASN A 804 21.33 2.01 24.48
C ASN A 804 21.38 0.51 24.20
N MET A 805 22.48 -0.15 24.59
CA MET A 805 22.68 -1.58 24.38
C MET A 805 23.13 -2.29 25.66
N ALA A 806 22.68 -3.52 25.83
CA ALA A 806 23.10 -4.42 26.90
C ALA A 806 23.21 -5.87 26.40
N VAL A 807 23.94 -6.70 27.14
CA VAL A 807 23.96 -8.16 26.96
C VAL A 807 22.69 -8.75 27.58
N GLY A 808 22.12 -9.79 26.96
CA GLY A 808 20.93 -10.47 27.46
C GLY A 808 19.61 -9.89 26.95
N LEU A 809 18.50 -10.22 27.61
CA LEU A 809 17.14 -9.82 27.21
C LEU A 809 16.89 -8.30 27.31
N GLY A 810 16.09 -7.78 26.38
CA GLY A 810 15.77 -6.35 26.25
C GLY A 810 15.11 -5.72 27.47
N LYS A 811 14.46 -6.53 28.32
CA LYS A 811 13.88 -6.09 29.60
C LYS A 811 14.88 -5.26 30.42
N TYR A 812 16.16 -5.64 30.40
CA TYR A 812 17.22 -4.92 31.10
C TYR A 812 17.35 -3.45 30.66
N VAL A 813 17.37 -3.19 29.35
CA VAL A 813 17.51 -1.82 28.82
C VAL A 813 16.21 -1.03 28.99
N VAL A 814 15.06 -1.67 28.79
CA VAL A 814 13.74 -1.06 28.90
C VAL A 814 13.43 -0.61 30.34
N GLU A 815 13.91 -1.33 31.34
CA GLU A 815 13.79 -0.94 32.76
C GLU A 815 14.78 0.16 33.18
N GLY A 816 15.66 0.60 32.29
CA GLY A 816 16.62 1.68 32.55
C GLY A 816 17.82 1.27 33.41
N GLU A 817 18.19 -0.02 33.40
CA GLU A 817 19.39 -0.54 34.07
C GLU A 817 20.69 -0.09 33.37
N ARG A 818 21.84 -0.45 33.94
CA ARG A 818 23.19 -0.03 33.48
C ARG A 818 23.51 -0.54 32.07
N SER A 819 23.28 0.28 31.06
CA SER A 819 23.47 -0.03 29.63
C SER A 819 24.49 0.91 28.97
N TYR A 820 25.06 0.47 27.84
CA TYR A 820 26.02 1.26 27.09
C TYR A 820 25.32 2.16 26.07
N ARG A 821 25.50 3.48 26.21
CA ARG A 821 24.90 4.51 25.37
C ARG A 821 25.88 5.02 24.31
N PHE A 822 25.42 5.13 23.06
CA PHE A 822 26.20 5.71 21.95
C PHE A 822 25.30 6.39 20.90
N CYS A 823 25.90 7.15 19.99
CA CYS A 823 25.21 7.73 18.83
C CYS A 823 25.43 6.84 17.60
N PRO A 824 24.37 6.31 16.95
CA PRO A 824 24.52 5.47 15.75
C PRO A 824 25.29 6.14 14.60
N LYS A 825 25.13 7.46 14.43
CA LYS A 825 25.84 8.26 13.42
C LYS A 825 27.32 8.47 13.75
N TYR A 826 27.66 8.54 15.04
CA TYR A 826 29.03 8.74 15.53
C TYR A 826 29.40 7.69 16.60
N PRO A 827 29.49 6.40 16.24
CA PRO A 827 29.57 5.30 17.22
C PRO A 827 30.90 5.23 17.97
N THR A 828 31.93 5.92 17.49
CA THR A 828 33.27 5.94 18.09
C THR A 828 33.47 7.07 19.11
N ILE A 829 32.57 8.05 19.17
CA ILE A 829 32.65 9.14 20.14
C ILE A 829 32.26 8.61 21.52
N ILE A 830 33.14 8.80 22.51
CA ILE A 830 32.96 8.37 23.89
C ILE A 830 32.82 9.61 24.78
N ASN A 831 31.74 9.68 25.56
CA ASN A 831 31.50 10.79 26.51
C ASN A 831 31.98 10.50 27.94
N TYR A 832 32.55 9.31 28.17
CA TYR A 832 32.85 8.79 29.50
C TYR A 832 34.35 8.65 29.68
N SER A 833 34.84 8.98 30.88
CA SER A 833 36.20 8.56 31.27
C SER A 833 36.24 7.03 31.42
N ASN A 834 37.45 6.44 31.36
CA ASN A 834 37.59 5.00 31.61
C ASN A 834 37.07 4.60 33.01
N ALA A 835 37.22 5.47 34.00
CA ALA A 835 36.68 5.26 35.34
C ALA A 835 35.14 5.22 35.35
N ASP A 836 34.49 6.13 34.62
CA ASP A 836 33.02 6.17 34.50
C ASP A 836 32.48 4.94 33.76
N LEU A 837 33.19 4.50 32.70
CA LEU A 837 32.81 3.28 31.97
C LEU A 837 32.86 2.03 32.85
N ILE A 838 33.85 1.91 33.74
CA ILE A 838 33.95 0.78 34.67
C ILE A 838 32.82 0.85 35.70
N LYS A 839 32.60 2.02 36.31
CA LYS A 839 31.57 2.23 37.33
C LYS A 839 30.16 1.94 36.80
N ASN A 840 29.90 2.32 35.55
CA ASN A 840 28.60 2.18 34.90
C ASN A 840 28.47 0.94 34.01
N SER A 841 29.48 0.06 33.98
CA SER A 841 29.42 -1.17 33.20
C SER A 841 28.33 -2.10 33.73
N GLN A 842 27.68 -2.81 32.82
CA GLN A 842 26.75 -3.88 33.12
C GLN A 842 27.47 -5.01 33.89
N VAL A 843 26.84 -5.49 34.97
CA VAL A 843 27.34 -6.58 35.84
C VAL A 843 26.40 -7.78 35.89
N GLU A 844 25.15 -7.59 35.49
CA GLU A 844 24.10 -8.60 35.46
C GLU A 844 23.24 -8.44 34.20
N PHE A 845 22.54 -9.50 33.82
CA PHE A 845 21.61 -9.49 32.69
C PHE A 845 20.44 -10.45 32.92
N PHE A 846 19.35 -10.26 32.18
CA PHE A 846 18.20 -11.16 32.19
C PHE A 846 18.32 -12.25 31.11
N ALA A 847 17.94 -13.47 31.47
CA ALA A 847 17.76 -14.59 30.56
C ALA A 847 16.47 -15.35 30.90
N VAL A 848 15.92 -16.12 29.94
CA VAL A 848 14.82 -17.04 30.21
C VAL A 848 15.37 -18.28 30.90
N ASP A 849 14.75 -18.71 32.00
CA ASP A 849 15.13 -19.91 32.73
C ASP A 849 14.41 -21.14 32.14
N LEU A 850 15.17 -21.98 31.44
CA LEU A 850 14.65 -23.21 30.84
C LEU A 850 14.49 -24.35 31.84
N SER A 851 15.01 -24.23 33.07
CA SER A 851 14.87 -25.27 34.10
C SER A 851 13.50 -25.25 34.80
N LYS A 852 12.75 -24.14 34.68
CA LYS A 852 11.44 -23.96 35.31
C LYS A 852 10.32 -24.68 34.53
N HIS A 853 10.18 -25.98 34.79
CA HIS A 853 9.12 -26.80 34.20
C HIS A 853 7.71 -26.47 34.75
N ASN A 854 7.61 -26.15 36.04
CA ASN A 854 6.36 -25.74 36.70
C ASN A 854 6.39 -24.24 36.99
N LEU A 855 5.99 -23.45 35.99
CA LEU A 855 6.01 -22.00 36.06
C LEU A 855 4.82 -21.45 36.86
N ASN A 856 5.09 -20.71 37.93
CA ASN A 856 4.09 -19.99 38.69
C ASN A 856 4.01 -18.53 38.22
N LEU A 857 3.11 -18.23 37.28
CA LEU A 857 2.99 -16.90 36.70
C LEU A 857 2.42 -15.85 37.68
N LEU A 858 1.88 -16.25 38.83
CA LEU A 858 1.43 -15.31 39.87
C LEU A 858 2.59 -14.60 40.59
N GLU A 859 3.84 -15.06 40.42
CA GLU A 859 5.04 -14.36 40.89
C GLU A 859 5.33 -13.08 40.08
N GLY A 860 4.60 -12.84 38.99
CA GLY A 860 4.69 -11.65 38.14
C GLY A 860 5.53 -11.88 36.89
N GLU A 861 5.94 -10.78 36.24
CA GLU A 861 6.60 -10.81 34.93
C GLU A 861 7.97 -11.51 34.92
N GLU A 862 8.62 -11.62 36.08
CA GLU A 862 9.94 -12.27 36.21
C GLU A 862 9.85 -13.78 36.51
N ALA A 863 8.64 -14.34 36.63
CA ALA A 863 8.43 -15.74 36.97
C ALA A 863 9.24 -16.68 36.05
N GLY A 864 9.28 -16.40 34.75
CA GLY A 864 10.00 -17.20 33.74
C GLY A 864 11.46 -16.78 33.51
N LEU A 865 11.96 -15.80 34.25
CA LEU A 865 13.28 -15.21 34.04
C LEU A 865 14.27 -15.60 35.14
N ALA A 866 15.54 -15.50 34.80
CA ALA A 866 16.68 -15.56 35.71
C ALA A 866 17.56 -14.32 35.49
N ARG A 867 18.07 -13.77 36.60
CA ARG A 867 19.06 -12.69 36.59
C ARG A 867 20.44 -13.32 36.79
N LEU A 868 21.32 -13.16 35.80
CA LEU A 868 22.62 -13.81 35.73
C LEU A 868 23.73 -12.77 35.83
N HIS A 869 24.86 -13.14 36.41
CA HIS A 869 26.07 -12.32 36.42
C HIS A 869 26.84 -12.43 35.11
N MET A 870 27.61 -11.40 34.76
CA MET A 870 28.38 -11.38 33.50
C MET A 870 29.35 -12.57 33.34
N TYR A 871 29.91 -13.13 34.42
CA TYR A 871 30.82 -14.26 34.31
C TYR A 871 30.13 -15.52 33.72
N GLU A 872 28.82 -15.69 33.92
CA GLU A 872 28.03 -16.77 33.30
C GLU A 872 28.04 -16.62 31.77
N SER A 873 27.85 -15.39 31.27
CA SER A 873 27.93 -15.08 29.84
C SER A 873 29.35 -15.27 29.28
N GLU A 874 30.40 -15.05 30.09
CA GLU A 874 31.79 -15.37 29.71
C GLU A 874 31.96 -16.89 29.52
N GLN A 875 31.43 -17.71 30.44
CA GLN A 875 31.46 -19.18 30.34
C GLN A 875 30.64 -19.70 29.15
N HIS A 876 29.51 -19.06 28.85
CA HIS A 876 28.70 -19.35 27.67
C HIS A 876 29.38 -18.96 26.34
N GLY A 877 30.50 -18.22 26.38
CA GLY A 877 31.24 -17.78 25.19
C GLY A 877 30.62 -16.61 24.43
N THR A 878 29.60 -15.94 25.00
CA THR A 878 28.80 -14.92 24.30
C THR A 878 29.38 -13.51 24.40
N LEU A 879 30.34 -13.27 25.31
CA LEU A 879 30.88 -11.92 25.58
C LEU A 879 32.00 -11.43 24.67
N LYS A 880 32.62 -12.31 23.87
CA LYS A 880 33.86 -12.02 23.13
C LYS A 880 33.86 -10.69 22.36
N HIS A 881 32.71 -10.31 21.79
CA HIS A 881 32.56 -9.07 21.00
C HIS A 881 31.84 -7.94 21.73
N CYS A 882 31.36 -8.17 22.95
CA CYS A 882 30.58 -7.22 23.74
C CYS A 882 31.41 -6.46 24.78
N VAL A 883 32.58 -6.98 25.16
CA VAL A 883 33.38 -6.44 26.27
C VAL A 883 34.80 -6.02 25.87
N SER A 884 35.39 -5.19 26.71
CA SER A 884 36.83 -4.92 26.77
C SER A 884 37.36 -5.27 28.17
N VAL A 885 38.66 -5.54 28.27
CA VAL A 885 39.38 -5.74 29.53
C VAL A 885 40.05 -4.45 29.95
N PHE A 886 39.81 -4.02 31.18
CA PHE A 886 40.50 -2.88 31.77
C PHE A 886 41.85 -3.29 32.37
N ASN A 887 42.90 -2.55 32.02
CA ASN A 887 44.21 -2.67 32.65
C ASN A 887 44.44 -1.46 33.58
N PRO A 888 44.48 -1.66 34.91
CA PRO A 888 44.71 -0.59 35.88
C PRO A 888 46.10 0.05 35.80
N GLU A 889 47.13 -0.68 35.35
CA GLU A 889 48.53 -0.20 35.38
C GLU A 889 48.76 0.94 34.38
N ASN A 890 48.09 0.90 33.23
CA ASN A 890 48.24 1.90 32.16
C ASN A 890 46.92 2.62 31.82
N ASN A 891 45.87 2.42 32.63
CA ASN A 891 44.55 3.00 32.46
C ASN A 891 43.97 2.83 31.04
N SER A 892 44.11 1.62 30.47
CA SER A 892 43.69 1.32 29.10
C SER A 892 42.60 0.24 29.04
N LEU A 893 41.86 0.22 27.93
CA LEU A 893 40.83 -0.78 27.62
C LEU A 893 41.23 -1.56 26.37
N THR A 894 41.44 -2.86 26.52
CA THR A 894 41.74 -3.77 25.40
C THR A 894 40.48 -4.53 24.99
N PRO A 895 39.99 -4.41 23.74
CA PRO A 895 38.81 -5.14 23.28
C PRO A 895 38.95 -6.67 23.37
N GLY A 896 37.86 -7.35 23.72
CA GLY A 896 37.79 -8.81 23.80
C GLY A 896 38.05 -9.38 25.19
N LEU A 897 38.46 -10.65 25.25
CA LEU A 897 38.67 -11.44 26.47
C LEU A 897 40.13 -11.91 26.65
N GLY A 898 41.05 -11.49 25.77
CA GLY A 898 42.41 -12.05 25.68
C GLY A 898 43.36 -11.64 26.82
N GLN A 899 42.96 -10.73 27.71
CA GLN A 899 43.76 -10.26 28.83
C GLN A 899 43.08 -10.54 30.18
N SER A 900 43.87 -10.61 31.25
CA SER A 900 43.36 -10.66 32.62
C SER A 900 42.99 -9.24 33.09
N GLY A 901 41.88 -9.10 33.82
CA GLY A 901 41.42 -7.82 34.36
C GLY A 901 39.88 -7.65 34.36
N PRO A 902 39.35 -6.58 34.97
CA PRO A 902 37.91 -6.32 35.01
C PRO A 902 37.27 -6.21 33.62
N ARG A 903 36.07 -6.76 33.46
CA ARG A 903 35.32 -6.71 32.19
C ARG A 903 34.48 -5.44 32.14
N VAL A 904 34.56 -4.73 31.01
CA VAL A 904 33.79 -3.51 30.75
C VAL A 904 32.94 -3.72 29.50
N VAL A 905 31.62 -3.69 29.66
CA VAL A 905 30.66 -3.82 28.56
C VAL A 905 30.61 -2.51 27.78
N ASN A 906 31.25 -2.49 26.60
CA ASN A 906 31.38 -1.30 25.76
C ASN A 906 31.27 -1.58 24.25
N PHE A 907 31.07 -2.84 23.87
CA PHE A 907 30.87 -3.28 22.49
C PHE A 907 31.95 -2.79 21.51
N ALA A 908 33.21 -2.63 21.97
CA ALA A 908 34.28 -2.01 21.17
C ALA A 908 34.53 -2.73 19.83
N ASN A 909 34.49 -4.06 19.79
CA ASN A 909 34.63 -4.84 18.56
C ASN A 909 33.55 -4.51 17.52
N ILE A 910 32.35 -4.12 17.96
CA ILE A 910 31.22 -3.81 17.10
C ILE A 910 31.24 -2.33 16.71
N LEU A 911 31.39 -1.42 17.68
CA LEU A 911 31.25 0.01 17.45
C LEU A 911 32.51 0.67 16.89
N LYS A 912 33.72 0.19 17.26
CA LYS A 912 34.99 0.75 16.78
C LYS A 912 35.56 -0.03 15.59
N TYR A 913 35.50 -1.35 15.64
CA TYR A 913 36.12 -2.23 14.63
C TYR A 913 35.12 -2.83 13.64
N ASN A 914 33.84 -2.41 13.71
CA ASN A 914 32.79 -2.78 12.77
C ASN A 914 32.66 -4.30 12.53
N TYR A 915 32.78 -5.11 13.59
CA TYR A 915 32.61 -6.58 13.50
C TYR A 915 31.28 -6.95 12.83
N VAL A 916 30.23 -6.19 13.12
CA VAL A 916 28.92 -6.23 12.46
C VAL A 916 28.46 -4.78 12.27
N PRO A 917 27.81 -4.40 11.14
CA PRO A 917 27.42 -3.02 10.84
C PRO A 917 26.21 -2.54 11.65
N LEU A 918 26.23 -2.74 12.97
CA LEU A 918 25.10 -2.53 13.85
C LEU A 918 24.71 -1.05 13.95
N ALA A 919 25.69 -0.16 14.15
CA ALA A 919 25.44 1.28 14.25
C ALA A 919 24.81 1.85 12.97
N GLN A 920 25.36 1.48 11.80
CA GLN A 920 24.80 1.84 10.50
C GLN A 920 23.38 1.31 10.32
N SER A 921 23.14 0.05 10.71
CA SER A 921 21.82 -0.58 10.57
C SER A 921 20.78 0.10 11.45
N ILE A 922 21.12 0.43 12.70
CA ILE A 922 20.25 1.21 13.60
C ILE A 922 19.94 2.58 13.00
N GLN A 923 20.95 3.28 12.47
CA GLN A 923 20.75 4.59 11.84
C GLN A 923 19.75 4.51 10.68
N VAL A 924 19.97 3.58 9.74
CA VAL A 924 19.07 3.38 8.59
C VAL A 924 17.65 3.05 9.04
N LEU A 925 17.51 2.18 10.05
CA LEU A 925 16.20 1.81 10.58
C LEU A 925 15.49 3.01 11.24
N LEU A 926 16.20 3.80 12.04
CA LEU A 926 15.64 5.01 12.66
C LEU A 926 15.17 6.00 11.60
N ASP A 927 15.96 6.24 10.56
CA ASP A 927 15.60 7.16 9.47
C ASP A 927 14.35 6.67 8.71
N VAL A 928 14.31 5.38 8.37
CA VAL A 928 13.16 4.77 7.69
C VAL A 928 11.90 4.81 8.56
N VAL A 929 12.00 4.43 9.83
CA VAL A 929 10.84 4.41 10.75
C VAL A 929 10.36 5.82 11.07
N LYS A 930 11.27 6.78 11.26
CA LYS A 930 10.95 8.20 11.49
C LYS A 930 10.18 8.79 10.32
N GLU A 931 10.62 8.53 9.09
CA GLU A 931 9.91 8.95 7.90
C GLU A 931 8.55 8.27 7.77
N ALA A 932 8.50 6.97 8.01
CA ALA A 932 7.28 6.18 7.91
C ALA A 932 6.21 6.59 8.93
N LEU A 933 6.60 6.98 10.14
CA LEU A 933 5.69 7.49 11.19
C LEU A 933 5.40 8.98 11.07
N GLY A 934 6.21 9.75 10.33
CA GLY A 934 6.09 11.20 10.24
C GLY A 934 6.46 11.96 11.53
N ALA A 935 7.08 11.28 12.49
CA ALA A 935 7.47 11.80 13.79
C ALA A 935 8.79 11.16 14.23
N ALA A 936 9.48 11.77 15.21
CA ALA A 936 10.56 11.08 15.90
C ALA A 936 10.06 9.73 16.41
N CYS A 937 10.91 8.72 16.37
CA CYS A 937 10.58 7.35 16.72
C CYS A 937 11.62 6.72 17.65
N GLU A 938 11.16 5.70 18.38
CA GLU A 938 11.94 4.74 19.16
C GLU A 938 11.78 3.36 18.52
N ILE A 939 12.87 2.58 18.50
CA ILE A 939 12.87 1.17 18.10
C ILE A 939 13.47 0.29 19.20
N GLU A 940 12.86 -0.86 19.45
CA GLU A 940 13.40 -1.93 20.30
C GLU A 940 13.96 -3.04 19.41
N PHE A 941 15.15 -3.55 19.73
CA PHE A 941 15.81 -4.56 18.92
C PHE A 941 16.59 -5.59 19.72
N ALA A 942 16.84 -6.74 19.08
CA ALA A 942 17.77 -7.76 19.55
C ALA A 942 18.72 -8.17 18.42
N VAL A 943 19.93 -8.59 18.78
CA VAL A 943 20.96 -9.01 17.83
C VAL A 943 21.44 -10.41 18.18
N ASP A 944 21.43 -11.27 17.17
CA ASP A 944 22.13 -12.55 17.21
C ASP A 944 23.43 -12.45 16.41
N LEU A 945 24.56 -12.57 17.11
CA LEU A 945 25.88 -12.49 16.51
C LEU A 945 26.29 -13.78 15.78
N ASN A 946 25.55 -14.89 15.97
CA ASN A 946 25.77 -16.12 15.23
C ASN A 946 25.63 -15.85 13.72
N ARG A 947 26.64 -16.31 12.97
CA ARG A 947 26.73 -16.12 11.53
C ARG A 947 25.95 -17.22 10.83
N ASP A 948 25.11 -16.84 9.86
CA ASP A 948 24.43 -17.78 8.99
C ASP A 948 25.38 -18.36 7.91
N THR A 949 24.85 -19.17 7.00
CA THR A 949 25.58 -19.77 5.87
C THR A 949 26.20 -18.73 4.93
N ASN A 950 25.71 -17.49 4.95
CA ASN A 950 26.22 -16.36 4.16
C ASN A 950 27.14 -15.44 4.98
N TYR A 951 27.59 -15.88 6.15
CA TYR A 951 28.42 -15.13 7.08
C TYR A 951 27.79 -13.80 7.57
N LYS A 952 26.46 -13.74 7.69
CA LYS A 952 25.73 -12.58 8.23
C LYS A 952 25.17 -12.87 9.62
N SER A 953 25.28 -11.89 10.51
CA SER A 953 24.57 -11.86 11.79
C SER A 953 23.13 -11.39 11.59
N SER A 954 22.26 -11.59 12.58
CA SER A 954 20.84 -11.23 12.47
C SER A 954 20.44 -10.11 13.42
N PHE A 955 19.72 -9.12 12.91
CA PHE A 955 19.10 -8.03 13.64
C PHE A 955 17.59 -8.22 13.63
N PHE A 956 17.00 -8.32 14.82
CA PHE A 956 15.57 -8.47 15.01
C PHE A 956 14.97 -7.15 15.46
N LEU A 957 14.08 -6.58 14.65
CA LEU A 957 13.29 -5.42 15.03
C LEU A 957 12.05 -5.89 15.81
N LEU A 958 11.98 -5.54 17.10
CA LEU A 958 11.01 -6.10 18.05
C LEU A 958 9.81 -5.18 18.26
N GLN A 959 10.01 -3.87 18.24
CA GLN A 959 8.95 -2.88 18.42
C GLN A 959 9.36 -1.54 17.82
N ILE A 960 8.38 -0.75 17.41
CA ILE A 960 8.52 0.64 17.02
C ILE A 960 7.49 1.47 17.78
N LYS A 961 7.86 2.68 18.17
CA LYS A 961 6.96 3.62 18.85
C LYS A 961 7.20 5.04 18.34
N PRO A 962 6.16 5.84 18.06
CA PRO A 962 6.34 7.26 17.86
C PRO A 962 6.74 7.94 19.18
N MET A 963 7.67 8.87 19.11
CA MET A 963 8.02 9.80 20.17
C MET A 963 7.19 11.06 19.97
N LEU A 964 6.37 11.42 20.96
CA LEU A 964 5.64 12.68 20.92
C LEU A 964 6.62 13.86 20.98
N GLY A 965 6.60 14.69 19.93
CA GLY A 965 7.14 16.04 19.97
C GLY A 965 6.03 17.00 20.39
N ASN A 966 6.33 17.95 21.27
CA ASN A 966 5.34 18.95 21.69
C ASN A 966 4.81 19.75 20.49
N THR A 967 3.50 19.71 20.29
CA THR A 967 2.77 20.20 19.11
C THR A 967 2.39 21.69 19.14
N GLN A 968 2.92 22.50 20.05
CA GLN A 968 2.70 23.96 20.03
C GLN A 968 4.02 24.74 20.09
N GLU A 969 4.23 25.58 19.07
CA GLU A 969 5.34 26.53 19.01
C GLU A 969 5.08 27.66 20.03
N TYR A 970 5.74 27.58 21.19
CA TYR A 970 5.77 28.69 22.15
C TYR A 970 7.21 29.16 22.30
N LYS A 971 7.53 30.33 21.72
CA LYS A 971 8.87 30.91 21.78
C LYS A 971 8.96 31.87 22.96
N VAL A 972 9.91 31.61 23.86
CA VAL A 972 10.11 32.46 25.04
C VAL A 972 11.10 33.59 24.71
N ASN A 973 10.68 34.83 24.97
CA ASN A 973 11.57 35.98 24.91
C ASN A 973 12.06 36.32 26.32
N LEU A 974 13.32 35.98 26.63
CA LEU A 974 13.94 36.25 27.94
C LEU A 974 13.99 37.74 28.28
N ASP A 975 14.13 38.62 27.29
CA ASP A 975 14.20 40.08 27.50
C ASP A 975 12.88 40.67 28.01
N SER A 976 11.77 39.92 27.86
CA SER A 976 10.44 40.33 28.33
C SER A 976 10.13 39.88 29.77
N ILE A 977 11.06 39.16 30.43
CA ILE A 977 10.84 38.57 31.75
C ILE A 977 11.62 39.34 32.82
N ASP A 978 10.94 39.78 33.87
CA ASP A 978 11.56 40.38 35.05
C ASP A 978 12.29 39.30 35.88
N MET A 979 13.62 39.25 35.77
CA MET A 979 14.47 38.27 36.44
C MET A 979 14.42 38.34 37.98
N SER A 980 13.97 39.47 38.56
CA SER A 980 13.80 39.60 40.01
C SER A 980 12.65 38.74 40.54
N LYS A 981 11.64 38.49 39.69
CA LYS A 981 10.43 37.72 40.00
C LYS A 981 10.53 36.23 39.69
N VAL A 982 11.63 35.79 39.08
CA VAL A 982 11.85 34.40 38.66
C VAL A 982 12.26 33.54 39.86
N ILE A 983 11.51 32.47 40.12
CA ILE A 983 11.75 31.49 41.18
C ILE A 983 12.37 30.18 40.69
N LEU A 984 12.17 29.84 39.42
CA LEU A 984 12.75 28.68 38.75
C LEU A 984 13.18 29.08 37.34
N MET A 985 14.42 28.78 37.00
CA MET A 985 14.96 28.94 35.65
C MET A 985 15.91 27.79 35.32
N SER A 986 15.71 27.17 34.18
CA SER A 986 16.60 26.13 33.66
C SER A 986 16.79 26.26 32.15
N MET A 987 18.03 26.09 31.70
CA MET A 987 18.42 25.96 30.28
C MET A 987 18.47 24.50 29.81
N ASN A 988 18.08 23.56 30.69
CA ASN A 988 17.97 22.13 30.43
C ASN A 988 16.52 21.66 30.69
N GLY A 989 15.56 22.44 30.17
CA GLY A 989 14.13 22.18 30.30
C GLY A 989 13.51 21.56 29.06
N MET A 990 12.47 20.77 29.29
CA MET A 990 11.66 20.06 28.31
C MET A 990 10.19 20.31 28.61
N GLY A 991 9.39 20.51 27.57
CA GLY A 991 8.04 21.03 27.71
C GLY A 991 7.85 22.19 26.74
N ASN A 992 6.61 22.46 26.36
CA ASN A 992 6.28 23.63 25.54
C ASN A 992 4.94 24.18 26.01
N GLY A 993 4.86 25.49 26.06
CA GLY A 993 3.62 26.20 26.32
C GLY A 993 3.70 27.13 27.52
N TYR A 994 2.51 27.56 27.91
CA TYR A 994 2.27 28.61 28.89
C TYR A 994 1.31 28.10 29.96
N ILE A 995 1.72 28.11 31.23
CA ILE A 995 0.88 27.69 32.35
C ILE A 995 0.74 28.86 33.31
N ASN A 996 -0.50 29.25 33.61
CA ASN A 996 -0.86 30.31 34.55
C ASN A 996 -1.90 29.85 35.59
N THR A 997 -1.97 28.55 35.85
CA THR A 997 -2.97 27.93 36.75
C THR A 997 -2.37 27.27 37.98
N ILE A 998 -1.04 27.20 38.09
CA ILE A 998 -0.35 26.50 39.18
C ILE A 998 -0.02 27.48 40.31
N SER A 999 -0.56 27.24 41.50
CA SER A 999 -0.23 27.98 42.73
C SER A 999 0.63 27.19 43.72
N ASP A 1000 0.83 25.89 43.49
CA ASP A 1000 1.40 24.98 44.47
C ASP A 1000 2.81 24.55 44.08
N ILE A 1001 3.73 24.56 45.05
CA ILE A 1001 5.08 24.05 44.90
C ILE A 1001 5.36 23.07 46.04
N VAL A 1002 5.79 21.87 45.69
CA VAL A 1002 6.24 20.82 46.61
C VAL A 1002 7.73 20.61 46.37
N TYR A 1003 8.54 20.83 47.40
CA TYR A 1003 9.99 20.73 47.28
C TYR A 1003 10.63 20.03 48.48
N ILE A 1004 11.80 19.41 48.25
CA ILE A 1004 12.55 18.77 49.32
C ILE A 1004 13.25 19.80 50.22
N LYS A 1005 13.30 19.55 51.53
CA LYS A 1005 14.09 20.34 52.49
C LYS A 1005 15.56 19.91 52.41
N ARG A 1006 16.45 20.82 52.01
CA ARG A 1006 17.89 20.53 51.76
C ARG A 1006 18.56 19.92 52.99
N GLU A 1007 18.33 20.53 54.15
CA GLU A 1007 18.87 20.11 55.46
C GLU A 1007 18.34 18.76 55.97
N SER A 1008 17.23 18.26 55.41
CA SER A 1008 16.63 16.99 55.82
C SER A 1008 16.91 15.84 54.83
N PHE A 1009 17.61 16.11 53.73
CA PHE A 1009 17.85 15.10 52.70
C PHE A 1009 18.86 14.05 53.17
N ASP A 1010 18.45 12.78 53.07
CA ASP A 1010 19.30 11.62 53.30
C ASP A 1010 19.13 10.62 52.15
N LYS A 1011 20.21 10.38 51.40
CA LYS A 1011 20.22 9.47 50.22
C LYS A 1011 19.84 8.03 50.57
N SER A 1012 19.95 7.61 51.84
CA SER A 1012 19.54 6.27 52.27
C SER A 1012 18.02 6.13 52.47
N MET A 1013 17.31 7.26 52.58
CA MET A 1013 15.88 7.34 52.91
C MET A 1013 15.00 7.72 51.69
N THR A 1014 15.52 7.60 50.47
CA THR A 1014 14.78 7.92 49.25
C THR A 1014 13.48 7.11 49.05
N PRO A 1015 13.35 5.85 49.51
CA PRO A 1015 12.06 5.14 49.47
C PRO A 1015 10.99 5.78 50.38
N ASP A 1016 11.35 6.24 51.57
CA ASP A 1016 10.42 6.92 52.49
C ASP A 1016 9.97 8.27 51.91
N MET A 1017 10.87 8.97 51.21
CA MET A 1017 10.54 10.19 50.47
C MET A 1017 9.46 9.94 49.42
N ALA A 1018 9.51 8.81 48.70
CA ALA A 1018 8.49 8.46 47.72
C ALA A 1018 7.09 8.27 48.36
N ILE A 1019 7.03 7.70 49.56
CA ILE A 1019 5.79 7.53 50.33
C ILE A 1019 5.23 8.89 50.76
N GLU A 1020 6.08 9.80 51.25
CA GLU A 1020 5.66 11.15 51.65
C GLU A 1020 5.09 11.95 50.48
N VAL A 1021 5.78 11.96 49.33
CA VAL A 1021 5.30 12.65 48.12
C VAL A 1021 3.97 12.07 47.66
N ASN A 1022 3.80 10.75 47.69
CA ASN A 1022 2.53 10.12 47.35
C ASN A 1022 1.37 10.61 48.24
N SER A 1023 1.61 10.76 49.55
CA SER A 1023 0.61 11.31 50.48
C SER A 1023 0.21 12.74 50.12
N ILE A 1024 1.20 13.58 49.79
CA ILE A 1024 0.94 14.97 49.36
C ILE A 1024 0.17 14.98 48.03
N ASN A 1025 0.59 14.17 47.07
CA ASN A 1025 -0.05 14.06 45.77
C ASN A 1025 -1.52 13.62 45.89
N ASN A 1026 -1.84 12.65 46.75
CA ASN A 1026 -3.22 12.22 47.00
C ASN A 1026 -4.12 13.34 47.55
N LYS A 1027 -3.63 14.15 48.49
CA LYS A 1027 -4.37 15.32 48.99
C LYS A 1027 -4.64 16.35 47.87
N LEU A 1028 -3.66 16.56 46.98
CA LEU A 1028 -3.80 17.48 45.85
C LEU A 1028 -4.72 16.91 44.74
N ILE A 1029 -4.78 15.58 44.58
CA ILE A 1029 -5.77 14.90 43.72
C ILE A 1029 -7.18 15.19 44.22
N GLU A 1030 -7.45 15.01 45.52
CA GLU A 1030 -8.78 15.26 46.12
C GLU A 1030 -9.23 16.71 45.95
N GLN A 1031 -8.28 17.65 45.96
CA GLN A 1031 -8.54 19.08 45.76
C GLN A 1031 -8.55 19.50 44.28
N ASN A 1032 -8.24 18.59 43.35
CA ASN A 1032 -8.05 18.85 41.92
C ASN A 1032 -7.03 19.98 41.63
N ARG A 1033 -5.89 19.96 42.34
CA ARG A 1033 -4.84 20.98 42.25
C ARG A 1033 -3.56 20.41 41.65
N ARG A 1034 -2.93 21.19 40.78
CA ARG A 1034 -1.67 20.87 40.08
C ARG A 1034 -0.51 21.61 40.74
N TYR A 1035 0.69 21.04 40.73
CA TYR A 1035 1.85 21.61 41.43
C TYR A 1035 3.18 21.48 40.67
N ILE A 1036 4.19 22.25 41.10
CA ILE A 1036 5.61 22.07 40.72
C ILE A 1036 6.28 21.17 41.75
N LEU A 1037 6.94 20.10 41.31
CA LEU A 1037 7.70 19.17 42.14
C LEU A 1037 9.20 19.42 42.00
N ILE A 1038 9.92 19.64 43.10
CA ILE A 1038 11.37 19.90 43.11
C ILE A 1038 12.06 18.92 44.06
N GLY A 1039 13.03 18.15 43.56
CA GLY A 1039 13.77 17.20 44.39
C GLY A 1039 15.11 16.77 43.80
N PRO A 1040 15.96 16.12 44.61
CA PRO A 1040 17.33 15.82 44.25
C PRO A 1040 17.45 14.50 43.49
N GLY A 1041 18.37 14.45 42.53
CA GLY A 1041 18.57 13.33 41.62
C GLY A 1041 17.31 12.97 40.84
N ARG A 1042 17.22 11.71 40.40
CA ARG A 1042 16.18 11.28 39.46
C ARG A 1042 14.84 11.00 40.11
N TRP A 1043 13.75 11.50 39.52
CA TRP A 1043 12.42 10.99 39.87
C TRP A 1043 12.14 9.69 39.12
N GLY A 1044 11.68 8.67 39.85
CA GLY A 1044 11.26 7.38 39.29
C GLY A 1044 12.40 6.41 38.94
N SER A 1045 13.59 6.61 39.52
CA SER A 1045 14.69 5.64 39.40
C SER A 1045 14.52 4.47 40.37
N ARG A 1046 14.75 3.24 39.91
CA ARG A 1046 14.85 2.06 40.80
C ARG A 1046 16.12 2.06 41.65
N ASP A 1047 17.15 2.77 41.24
CA ASP A 1047 18.39 2.90 42.02
C ASP A 1047 18.24 4.04 43.04
N ARG A 1048 17.97 3.64 44.29
CA ARG A 1048 17.79 4.51 45.45
C ARG A 1048 18.97 5.46 45.73
N TRP A 1049 20.16 5.16 45.20
CA TRP A 1049 21.37 5.96 45.45
C TRP A 1049 21.58 7.10 44.47
N ILE A 1050 20.75 7.19 43.42
CA ILE A 1050 20.83 8.23 42.39
C ILE A 1050 19.47 8.93 42.14
N GLY A 1051 18.41 8.53 42.84
CA GLY A 1051 17.09 9.12 42.70
C GLY A 1051 16.05 8.66 43.72
N ILE A 1052 14.88 9.28 43.65
CA ILE A 1052 13.69 8.97 44.47
C ILE A 1052 12.79 7.99 43.68
N PRO A 1053 12.55 6.77 44.19
CA PRO A 1053 11.86 5.69 43.47
C PRO A 1053 10.32 5.86 43.48
N VAL A 1054 9.81 6.94 42.88
CA VAL A 1054 8.37 7.16 42.71
C VAL A 1054 7.81 6.43 41.48
N THR A 1055 6.57 5.97 41.55
CA THR A 1055 5.80 5.58 40.37
C THR A 1055 4.99 6.77 39.85
N TRP A 1056 4.60 6.75 38.56
CA TRP A 1056 3.85 7.86 37.97
C TRP A 1056 2.56 8.22 38.74
N PRO A 1057 1.72 7.26 39.18
CA PRO A 1057 0.53 7.58 39.98
C PRO A 1057 0.83 8.41 41.25
N GLN A 1058 2.00 8.20 41.87
CA GLN A 1058 2.41 8.86 43.11
C GLN A 1058 2.75 10.35 42.93
N ILE A 1059 2.97 10.82 41.70
CA ILE A 1059 3.27 12.22 41.38
C ILE A 1059 2.39 12.79 40.26
N SER A 1060 1.27 12.14 39.98
CA SER A 1060 0.39 12.39 38.82
C SER A 1060 -0.20 13.81 38.72
N GLN A 1061 -0.22 14.59 39.80
CA GLN A 1061 -0.66 15.99 39.79
C GLN A 1061 0.48 17.00 39.54
N ALA A 1062 1.74 16.56 39.48
CA ALA A 1062 2.86 17.41 39.11
C ALA A 1062 2.71 17.87 37.65
N LYS A 1063 2.78 19.18 37.41
CA LYS A 1063 2.81 19.79 36.07
C LYS A 1063 4.17 20.28 35.65
N ILE A 1064 5.08 20.44 36.60
CA ILE A 1064 6.51 20.63 36.36
C ILE A 1064 7.27 19.75 37.33
N ILE A 1065 8.25 19.00 36.84
CA ILE A 1065 9.17 18.19 37.63
C ILE A 1065 10.57 18.78 37.47
N VAL A 1066 11.21 19.08 38.59
CA VAL A 1066 12.54 19.66 38.67
C VAL A 1066 13.46 18.69 39.39
N GLU A 1067 14.51 18.28 38.70
CA GLU A 1067 15.60 17.50 39.29
C GLU A 1067 16.75 18.44 39.64
N THR A 1068 17.28 18.32 40.85
CA THR A 1068 18.42 19.12 41.32
C THR A 1068 19.59 18.24 41.78
N SER A 1069 20.82 18.72 41.67
CA SER A 1069 21.98 18.06 42.27
C SER A 1069 22.19 18.56 43.69
N PHE A 1070 22.62 17.70 44.62
CA PHE A 1070 23.12 18.08 45.95
C PHE A 1070 24.57 17.60 46.14
N GLU A 1071 25.20 18.03 47.24
CA GLU A 1071 26.53 17.57 47.66
C GLU A 1071 26.53 16.02 47.80
N ASP A 1072 27.46 15.33 47.12
CA ASP A 1072 27.52 13.87 47.01
C ASP A 1072 26.28 13.16 46.39
N PHE A 1073 25.42 13.89 45.66
CA PHE A 1073 24.26 13.34 44.93
C PHE A 1073 24.14 13.97 43.53
N PRO A 1074 24.93 13.50 42.55
CA PRO A 1074 25.02 14.09 41.22
C PRO A 1074 23.79 13.79 40.34
N LEU A 1075 23.52 14.71 39.42
CA LEU A 1075 22.51 14.58 38.37
C LEU A 1075 23.09 13.77 37.20
N ASP A 1076 22.90 12.45 37.20
CA ASP A 1076 23.26 11.62 36.04
C ASP A 1076 22.11 11.59 35.01
N ALA A 1077 22.41 11.64 33.72
CA ALA A 1077 21.43 11.51 32.63
C ALA A 1077 20.89 10.07 32.48
N SER A 1078 19.59 9.83 32.69
CA SER A 1078 18.90 8.61 32.22
C SER A 1078 17.56 8.96 31.63
N TYR A 1079 17.41 8.67 30.34
CA TYR A 1079 16.27 9.07 29.52
C TYR A 1079 15.62 7.87 28.81
N GLY A 1080 15.85 6.66 29.35
CA GLY A 1080 15.41 5.39 28.74
C GLY A 1080 14.30 4.65 29.48
N SER A 1081 13.72 5.21 30.55
CA SER A 1081 12.69 4.50 31.33
C SER A 1081 11.26 4.85 30.87
N HIS A 1082 10.34 3.90 31.05
CA HIS A 1082 8.89 4.10 30.89
C HIS A 1082 8.36 5.34 31.62
N PHE A 1083 8.99 5.71 32.74
CA PHE A 1083 8.65 6.90 33.51
C PHE A 1083 8.80 8.19 32.69
N PHE A 1084 9.90 8.34 31.94
CA PHE A 1084 10.16 9.55 31.16
C PHE A 1084 9.20 9.73 29.99
N HIS A 1085 8.81 8.63 29.34
CA HIS A 1085 7.77 8.65 28.30
C HIS A 1085 6.44 9.18 28.83
N ASN A 1086 6.03 8.79 30.04
CA ASN A 1086 4.80 9.29 30.66
C ASN A 1086 4.85 10.80 30.95
N VAL A 1087 6.01 11.34 31.36
CA VAL A 1087 6.21 12.78 31.59
C VAL A 1087 5.98 13.58 30.30
N ILE A 1088 6.52 13.10 29.18
CA ILE A 1088 6.34 13.74 27.86
C ILE A 1088 4.87 13.63 27.40
N SER A 1089 4.28 12.43 27.43
CA SER A 1089 2.90 12.21 26.95
C SER A 1089 1.85 13.04 27.68
N MET A 1090 2.10 13.41 28.95
CA MET A 1090 1.17 14.19 29.79
C MET A 1090 1.39 15.71 29.72
N ASN A 1091 2.27 16.16 28.81
CA ASN A 1091 2.71 17.55 28.68
C ASN A 1091 3.11 18.16 30.04
N VAL A 1092 3.95 17.43 30.78
CA VAL A 1092 4.53 17.88 32.04
C VAL A 1092 5.87 18.53 31.74
N GLY A 1093 6.08 19.75 32.24
CA GLY A 1093 7.37 20.41 32.17
C GLY A 1093 8.40 19.62 32.95
N TYR A 1094 9.59 19.41 32.41
CA TYR A 1094 10.65 18.66 33.05
C TYR A 1094 11.97 19.40 32.88
N CYS A 1095 12.69 19.69 33.95
CA CYS A 1095 13.99 20.33 33.83
C CYS A 1095 14.96 19.87 34.91
N SER A 1096 16.25 19.94 34.59
CA SER A 1096 17.31 19.79 35.57
C SER A 1096 17.92 21.14 35.95
N VAL A 1097 18.29 21.28 37.22
CA VAL A 1097 18.99 22.45 37.77
C VAL A 1097 20.22 21.95 38.51
N GLN A 1098 21.40 22.38 38.07
CA GLN A 1098 22.65 21.95 38.69
C GLN A 1098 23.13 23.01 39.69
N ASP A 1099 23.42 22.58 40.91
CA ASP A 1099 23.93 23.47 41.96
C ASP A 1099 25.29 24.05 41.51
N GLY A 1100 25.38 25.39 41.46
CA GLY A 1100 26.57 26.12 41.02
C GLY A 1100 26.56 26.61 39.56
N ASP A 1101 25.58 26.23 38.72
CA ASP A 1101 25.47 26.77 37.35
C ASP A 1101 24.83 28.17 37.34
N THR A 1102 25.61 29.18 36.96
CA THR A 1102 25.18 30.59 36.81
C THR A 1102 24.02 30.82 35.84
N LYS A 1103 23.70 29.86 34.96
CA LYS A 1103 22.61 29.96 33.97
C LYS A 1103 21.29 29.34 34.44
N THR A 1104 21.27 28.73 35.62
CA THR A 1104 20.07 28.12 36.20
C THR A 1104 19.79 28.68 37.60
N LYS A 1105 18.54 28.64 38.06
CA LYS A 1105 18.14 29.26 39.34
C LYS A 1105 16.99 28.49 39.97
N ILE A 1106 17.11 28.17 41.25
CA ILE A 1106 15.99 27.88 42.15
C ILE A 1106 16.11 28.86 43.33
N ALA A 1107 15.07 29.67 43.56
CA ALA A 1107 15.09 30.69 44.62
C ALA A 1107 14.74 30.07 46.00
N TRP A 1108 15.65 29.27 46.56
CA TRP A 1108 15.44 28.56 47.84
C TRP A 1108 15.10 29.50 49.00
N ASP A 1109 15.77 30.66 49.10
CA ASP A 1109 15.51 31.64 50.15
C ASP A 1109 14.07 32.16 50.10
N VAL A 1110 13.57 32.41 48.89
CA VAL A 1110 12.18 32.86 48.65
C VAL A 1110 11.21 31.75 49.05
N LEU A 1111 11.44 30.52 48.59
CA LEU A 1111 10.58 29.37 48.92
C LEU A 1111 10.53 29.10 50.44
N ASN A 1112 11.68 29.12 51.11
CA ASN A 1112 11.80 28.85 52.55
C ASN A 1112 11.18 29.95 53.42
N SER A 1113 11.11 31.19 52.93
CA SER A 1113 10.45 32.31 53.61
C SER A 1113 8.92 32.26 53.57
N MET A 1114 8.32 31.49 52.66
CA MET A 1114 6.87 31.38 52.50
C MET A 1114 6.22 30.48 53.56
N PRO A 1115 4.98 30.76 54.00
CA PRO A 1115 4.27 29.89 54.94
C PRO A 1115 4.01 28.50 54.34
N SER A 1116 4.28 27.43 55.08
CA SER A 1116 3.98 26.06 54.66
C SER A 1116 2.48 25.75 54.83
N VAL A 1117 1.88 25.15 53.80
CA VAL A 1117 0.51 24.60 53.85
C VAL A 1117 0.52 23.22 54.51
N ASN A 1118 1.54 22.43 54.17
CA ASN A 1118 1.79 21.12 54.73
C ASN A 1118 3.31 20.87 54.76
N GLU A 1119 3.79 20.22 55.79
CA GLU A 1119 5.21 19.95 55.99
C GLU A 1119 5.40 18.55 56.57
N THR A 1120 6.15 17.72 55.85
CA THR A 1120 6.49 16.35 56.25
C THR A 1120 7.95 16.27 56.71
N LYS A 1121 8.49 15.06 56.94
CA LYS A 1121 9.90 14.93 57.36
C LYS A 1121 10.84 15.46 56.28
N PHE A 1122 10.57 15.15 55.01
CA PHE A 1122 11.46 15.49 53.89
C PHE A 1122 10.92 16.60 52.97
N PHE A 1123 9.61 16.76 52.84
CA PHE A 1123 9.00 17.71 51.89
C PHE A 1123 8.31 18.88 52.57
N ARG A 1124 8.34 20.02 51.88
CA ARG A 1124 7.57 21.22 52.21
C ARG A 1124 6.67 21.59 51.04
N HIS A 1125 5.40 21.83 51.33
CA HIS A 1125 4.39 22.27 50.38
C HIS A 1125 4.03 23.73 50.68
N VAL A 1126 4.24 24.60 49.69
CA VAL A 1126 3.88 26.03 49.74
C VAL A 1126 2.84 26.34 48.68
N GLN A 1127 1.95 27.28 49.01
CA GLN A 1127 0.92 27.79 48.11
C GLN A 1127 1.09 29.30 47.93
N LEU A 1128 1.16 29.73 46.67
CA LEU A 1128 1.18 31.13 46.31
C LEU A 1128 -0.23 31.73 46.26
N PRO A 1129 -0.41 33.00 46.64
CA PRO A 1129 -1.70 33.69 46.59
C PRO A 1129 -2.19 33.94 45.16
N LYS A 1130 -1.27 33.99 44.19
CA LYS A 1130 -1.57 34.05 42.75
C LYS A 1130 -0.87 32.89 42.03
N PRO A 1131 -1.45 32.37 40.94
CA PRO A 1131 -0.77 31.38 40.11
C PRO A 1131 0.57 31.90 39.57
N LEU A 1132 1.53 30.99 39.46
CA LEU A 1132 2.79 31.20 38.78
C LEU A 1132 2.55 31.33 37.28
N VAL A 1133 3.37 32.15 36.64
CA VAL A 1133 3.47 32.15 35.19
C VAL A 1133 4.69 31.35 34.79
N VAL A 1134 4.41 30.20 34.19
CA VAL A 1134 5.41 29.26 33.69
C VAL A 1134 5.44 29.35 32.17
N ARG A 1135 6.63 29.57 31.64
CA ARG A 1135 6.92 29.64 30.21
C ARG A 1135 7.91 28.54 29.87
N MET A 1136 7.57 27.70 28.89
CA MET A 1136 8.39 26.57 28.46
C MET A 1136 8.65 26.66 26.95
N ASP A 1137 9.92 26.70 26.56
CA ASP A 1137 10.41 26.65 25.19
C ASP A 1137 11.32 25.44 25.02
N GLY A 1138 10.75 24.35 24.53
CA GLY A 1138 11.45 23.08 24.30
C GLY A 1138 12.49 23.14 23.19
N ARG A 1139 12.49 24.16 22.33
CA ARG A 1139 13.48 24.34 21.26
C ARG A 1139 14.74 25.01 21.81
N GLN A 1140 14.57 26.00 22.69
CA GLN A 1140 15.66 26.63 23.44
C GLN A 1140 16.04 25.85 24.71
N ARG A 1141 15.31 24.79 25.05
CA ARG A 1141 15.42 24.03 26.30
C ARG A 1141 15.24 24.90 27.54
N LEU A 1142 14.37 25.91 27.44
CA LEU A 1142 14.20 26.92 28.47
C LEU A 1142 12.90 26.67 29.24
N ILE A 1143 12.98 26.61 30.57
CA ILE A 1143 11.82 26.70 31.46
C ILE A 1143 12.04 27.84 32.43
N VAL A 1144 11.05 28.73 32.53
CA VAL A 1144 11.04 29.85 33.46
C VAL A 1144 9.71 29.88 34.20
N ALA A 1145 9.75 29.88 35.53
CA ALA A 1145 8.58 30.15 36.38
C ALA A 1145 8.80 31.44 37.19
N SER A 1146 7.85 32.37 37.09
CA SER A 1146 7.88 33.68 37.75
C SER A 1146 6.61 33.92 38.56
N ILE A 1147 6.75 34.66 39.67
CA ILE A 1147 5.63 35.19 40.46
C ILE A 1147 5.19 36.52 39.83
N GLU A 1148 3.91 36.70 39.49
CA GLU A 1148 3.42 37.98 38.92
C GLU A 1148 2.97 39.03 39.94
#